data_AF-A0A290ZPK8-F1
#
_entry.id   AF-A0A290ZPK8-F1
#
_cell.length_a   1.000
_cell.length_b   1.000
_cell.length_c   1.000
_cell.angle_alpha   90.00
_cell.angle_beta   90.00
_cell.angle_gamma   90.00
#
_symmetry.space_group_name_H-M   'P 1'
#
loop_
_entity.id
_entity.type
_entity.pdbx_description
1 polymer ?
#
loop_
_entity_poly.entity_id
_entity_poly.type
_entity_poly.pdbx_seq_one_letter_code
_entity_poly.pdbx_strand_id
1 'polypeptide(L)'
;MSTNPHQPASRAWQHARLAIAWAVFVTYGSLVPLEFRPNPNAWQQFLHTPWLQLGVGSRADWVANILLYVVLAYFAAGAVWTLRAARGLRIVLLGVVLGACLALAAGIEFLQLFFPPRTVSLNDLLAEGIGTMLGAGLWFVSGRRVAAMWERFTAGGTHSIRALLALYALGYLGLSFFPYDFLVSSGELAAKLARPDSFGIGPGLSCGSGFTCSVKLLVEALLVVPFGLLLVLARAGRGGVRAMAPVWGLAAGAALGLVVEAVQIVLASGTTQLVSVLTRALGGAWGVMLAGSHPRRWLDYSPAAARRVILMLLPVHIGLALALNGLLPLQLQPEWAALEKLDGLRFLPFYYHYYTSETAAVRSLLFVAGSYAPVGVAAAIGWPATPRRAAIGAVLFTLVLCFAIELLKLFSVGTRPDPTNLLIAAASAWGLHWVVRRLLAHGAAWVEAPGQAATRPAPPAARGATAWRPVLLGAVLPVAALFAVVATTVPSAPPAGPLDGAAATYPPPSAIPPVDLPEFRFARPRLPHPSPGDIALLQARNPGYLGQIANIARTNPGAVDAAILAAAVKPYSVDLARTHEKLMALRFWERGHAQVKPLALAYDWLYDQWTVPERESLRDKLAEGCDYVIDVIRKEQLSPYNVYLYNAPLQALMACAIALYRDHPRGGAYMTFTHELWKNRVLPVWRQVFGRNGGWHEGGEYVAIGIGQAIYTLPAMWRAATGEDLFDTEPGIRGFLDFLVHRTRPDGTQYRWGDGSHFLRQPPDAVPLALEYRHAAAYALAPPQRGPVPTGWPWGPLSDASPIDPHAAGALPPARLFDGIGMLVARSDWSPDATYVSFKAGDNFWSHSHLDQGAFTIYKGGELAIDSGLYGPAYGSDHHMNYTYQSIAHNLVTVTDPGDVMPGPGFDAGNPRHYANDGGQRRIGSGWGVEAAPLDLAEWQKRRDTYHTGRIVQHLDEDDLVVAVADLTPAYTNSQSGRGTFAHRTKRVERLWRVFGYDRANDAIVVFDDVVATDAAFRKRWLLHAIEPPLAGADTFSLFIAASAQPGHGGGQLLGHVLLPRKPLLNVIGGPGFEFFVDGKNYDDGGRVREAMQKTGPGRPEPGSWRIELMPPSEAKEDQFLVVMLPTLAGHTPQAVVHRLEDGGRVGAEVIGPQRTTRWWYRPGTQGVEIEVVGSDGARRHLLAPR
;
A
#
# COMPACT_ATOMS: atom_id res chain seq x y z
N MET A 1 -59.38 -5.07 -52.12
CA MET A 1 -59.01 -3.79 -51.46
C MET A 1 -57.57 -3.46 -51.83
N SER A 2 -57.30 -2.20 -52.21
CA SER A 2 -55.99 -1.76 -52.69
C SER A 2 -54.94 -1.72 -51.57
N THR A 3 -53.74 -2.27 -51.81
CA THR A 3 -52.56 -2.06 -50.96
C THR A 3 -51.55 -1.18 -51.70
N ASN A 4 -51.20 -0.06 -51.07
CA ASN A 4 -50.46 1.04 -51.70
C ASN A 4 -48.93 0.73 -51.73
N PRO A 5 -48.23 0.77 -52.89
CA PRO A 5 -46.83 0.28 -52.99
C PRO A 5 -45.76 1.07 -52.24
N HIS A 6 -46.10 2.22 -51.64
CA HIS A 6 -45.13 3.13 -51.00
C HIS A 6 -45.30 3.20 -49.47
N GLN A 7 -44.99 2.12 -48.74
CA GLN A 7 -44.85 2.17 -47.28
C GLN A 7 -43.53 1.53 -46.77
N PRO A 8 -42.64 2.27 -46.10
CA PRO A 8 -41.31 1.79 -45.68
C PRO A 8 -41.39 0.73 -44.58
N ALA A 9 -40.52 -0.28 -44.65
CA ALA A 9 -40.52 -1.46 -43.76
C ALA A 9 -40.55 -1.13 -42.26
N SER A 10 -41.17 -2.00 -41.46
CA SER A 10 -41.29 -1.83 -40.00
C SER A 10 -39.93 -1.80 -39.31
N ARG A 11 -39.66 -0.73 -38.56
CA ARG A 11 -38.36 -0.50 -37.89
C ARG A 11 -38.25 -1.15 -36.51
N ALA A 12 -39.37 -1.70 -36.01
CA ALA A 12 -39.47 -2.35 -34.70
C ALA A 12 -38.33 -3.36 -34.44
N TRP A 13 -37.98 -4.17 -35.44
CA TRP A 13 -36.98 -5.23 -35.31
C TRP A 13 -35.55 -4.72 -35.10
N GLN A 14 -35.20 -3.53 -35.60
CA GLN A 14 -33.87 -2.96 -35.38
C GLN A 14 -33.70 -2.51 -33.93
N HIS A 15 -34.71 -1.84 -33.38
CA HIS A 15 -34.73 -1.45 -31.97
C HIS A 15 -34.85 -2.67 -31.04
N ALA A 16 -35.67 -3.68 -31.40
CA ALA A 16 -35.79 -4.92 -30.64
C ALA A 16 -34.47 -5.68 -30.53
N ARG A 17 -33.69 -5.77 -31.62
CA ARG A 17 -32.35 -6.38 -31.59
C ARG A 17 -31.39 -5.67 -30.65
N LEU A 18 -31.41 -4.34 -30.61
CA LEU A 18 -30.58 -3.56 -29.69
C LEU A 18 -31.03 -3.76 -28.23
N ALA A 19 -32.35 -3.75 -27.96
CA ALA A 19 -32.89 -4.02 -26.64
C ALA A 19 -32.54 -5.44 -26.14
N ILE A 20 -32.64 -6.47 -27.00
CA ILE A 20 -32.30 -7.85 -26.65
C ILE A 20 -30.78 -7.99 -26.39
N ALA A 21 -29.94 -7.44 -27.27
CA ALA A 21 -28.49 -7.49 -27.08
C ALA A 21 -28.05 -6.75 -25.81
N TRP A 22 -28.71 -5.64 -25.48
CA TRP A 22 -28.47 -4.88 -24.26
C TRP A 22 -29.00 -5.58 -23.01
N ALA A 23 -30.16 -6.24 -23.07
CA ALA A 23 -30.66 -7.07 -21.97
C ALA A 23 -29.67 -8.19 -21.63
N VAL A 24 -29.13 -8.89 -22.64
CA VAL A 24 -28.08 -9.91 -22.44
C VAL A 24 -26.81 -9.31 -21.83
N PHE A 25 -26.41 -8.11 -22.26
CA PHE A 25 -25.27 -7.40 -21.68
C PHE A 25 -25.49 -7.03 -20.20
N VAL A 26 -26.67 -6.53 -19.84
CA VAL A 26 -27.04 -6.21 -18.45
C VAL A 26 -27.07 -7.48 -17.59
N THR A 27 -27.79 -8.53 -18.02
CA THR A 27 -27.82 -9.82 -17.30
C THR A 27 -26.42 -10.39 -17.09
N TYR A 28 -25.53 -10.31 -18.09
CA TYR A 28 -24.14 -10.75 -17.95
C TYR A 28 -23.36 -9.86 -16.96
N GLY A 29 -23.40 -8.54 -17.16
CA GLY A 29 -22.67 -7.56 -16.37
C GLY A 29 -23.02 -7.56 -14.89
N SER A 30 -24.28 -7.86 -14.54
CA SER A 30 -24.75 -7.97 -13.15
C SER A 30 -24.46 -9.33 -12.49
N LEU A 31 -24.03 -10.35 -13.24
CA LEU A 31 -23.76 -11.71 -12.72
C LEU A 31 -22.27 -12.13 -12.74
N VAL A 32 -21.40 -11.46 -13.50
CA VAL A 32 -19.92 -11.59 -13.37
C VAL A 32 -19.53 -11.40 -11.89
N PRO A 33 -18.69 -12.26 -11.27
CA PRO A 33 -17.75 -13.23 -11.87
C PRO A 33 -18.33 -14.61 -12.26
N LEU A 34 -19.65 -14.82 -12.17
CA LEU A 34 -20.32 -16.11 -12.45
C LEU A 34 -19.90 -17.26 -11.51
N GLU A 35 -19.40 -16.96 -10.30
CA GLU A 35 -19.11 -17.93 -9.26
C GLU A 35 -20.38 -18.46 -8.58
N PHE A 36 -21.07 -19.41 -9.23
CA PHE A 36 -22.30 -19.99 -8.67
C PHE A 36 -22.06 -20.72 -7.33
N ARG A 37 -22.81 -20.34 -6.29
CA ARG A 37 -22.88 -21.04 -5.01
C ARG A 37 -24.35 -21.32 -4.65
N PRO A 38 -24.73 -22.58 -4.32
CA PRO A 38 -26.09 -22.90 -3.89
C PRO A 38 -26.48 -22.13 -2.62
N ASN A 39 -27.61 -21.43 -2.65
CA ASN A 39 -28.15 -20.69 -1.52
C ASN A 39 -29.60 -21.13 -1.23
N PRO A 40 -29.83 -22.02 -0.23
CA PRO A 40 -31.16 -22.53 0.07
C PRO A 40 -32.10 -21.47 0.67
N ASN A 41 -31.55 -20.36 1.20
CA ASN A 41 -32.30 -19.30 1.87
C ASN A 41 -32.57 -18.08 0.96
N ALA A 42 -32.18 -18.16 -0.33
CA ALA A 42 -32.24 -17.02 -1.26
C ALA A 42 -33.62 -16.33 -1.31
N TRP A 43 -34.73 -17.09 -1.30
CA TRP A 43 -36.07 -16.49 -1.30
C TRP A 43 -36.37 -15.66 -0.05
N GLN A 44 -35.95 -16.12 1.13
CA GLN A 44 -36.11 -15.36 2.37
C GLN A 44 -35.20 -14.13 2.40
N GLN A 45 -33.96 -14.27 1.94
CA GLN A 45 -33.02 -13.15 1.84
C GLN A 45 -33.52 -12.07 0.88
N PHE A 46 -34.07 -12.45 -0.27
CA PHE A 46 -34.65 -11.52 -1.24
C PHE A 46 -35.84 -10.74 -0.68
N LEU A 47 -36.74 -11.40 0.05
CA LEU A 47 -37.87 -10.74 0.73
C LEU A 47 -37.43 -9.78 1.85
N HIS A 48 -36.22 -9.93 2.39
CA HIS A 48 -35.61 -9.08 3.41
C HIS A 48 -34.45 -8.23 2.88
N THR A 49 -34.42 -7.95 1.57
CA THR A 49 -33.40 -7.09 0.94
C THR A 49 -33.36 -5.71 1.60
N PRO A 50 -32.19 -5.21 2.04
CA PRO A 50 -32.08 -3.96 2.78
C PRO A 50 -32.02 -2.71 1.88
N TRP A 51 -32.28 -1.55 2.49
CA TRP A 51 -31.82 -0.26 1.98
C TRP A 51 -30.38 -0.01 2.45
N LEU A 52 -29.47 0.31 1.54
CA LEU A 52 -28.07 0.64 1.86
C LEU A 52 -27.89 2.16 1.99
N GLN A 53 -27.01 2.61 2.89
CA GLN A 53 -26.61 4.01 2.97
C GLN A 53 -25.58 4.33 1.89
N LEU A 54 -25.99 5.07 0.85
CA LEU A 54 -25.13 5.38 -0.30
C LEU A 54 -24.13 6.51 0.01
N GLY A 55 -22.92 6.12 0.39
CA GLY A 55 -21.74 7.00 0.41
C GLY A 55 -21.38 7.49 -1.00
N VAL A 56 -20.47 8.46 -1.10
CA VAL A 56 -20.13 9.13 -2.37
C VAL A 56 -19.67 8.14 -3.46
N GLY A 57 -18.85 7.14 -3.11
CA GLY A 57 -18.44 6.09 -4.04
C GLY A 57 -19.60 5.22 -4.54
N SER A 58 -20.48 4.78 -3.64
CA SER A 58 -21.65 3.93 -3.98
C SER A 58 -22.70 4.63 -4.85
N ARG A 59 -22.64 5.96 -5.00
CA ARG A 59 -23.52 6.70 -5.93
C ARG A 59 -23.17 6.44 -7.39
N ALA A 60 -21.91 6.15 -7.71
CA ALA A 60 -21.48 5.87 -9.09
C ALA A 60 -22.12 4.58 -9.62
N ASP A 61 -22.08 3.51 -8.84
CA ASP A 61 -22.75 2.23 -9.09
C ASP A 61 -24.28 2.42 -9.22
N TRP A 62 -24.90 3.13 -8.27
CA TRP A 62 -26.33 3.44 -8.32
C TRP A 62 -26.75 4.18 -9.60
N VAL A 63 -25.95 5.14 -10.08
CA VAL A 63 -26.22 5.82 -11.36
C VAL A 63 -25.91 4.92 -12.56
N ALA A 64 -24.92 4.03 -12.48
CA ALA A 64 -24.68 3.04 -13.53
C ALA A 64 -25.91 2.15 -13.76
N ASN A 65 -26.55 1.67 -12.69
CA ASN A 65 -27.79 0.87 -12.76
C ASN A 65 -28.95 1.65 -13.40
N ILE A 66 -29.11 2.95 -13.10
CA ILE A 66 -30.06 3.84 -13.82
C ILE A 66 -29.74 3.87 -15.32
N LEU A 67 -28.48 4.12 -15.70
CA LEU A 67 -28.06 4.29 -17.09
C LEU A 67 -28.21 3.01 -17.93
N LEU A 68 -27.91 1.85 -17.35
CA LEU A 68 -28.10 0.55 -17.98
C LEU A 68 -29.58 0.36 -18.39
N TYR A 69 -30.52 0.67 -17.49
CA TYR A 69 -31.95 0.51 -17.77
C TYR A 69 -32.55 1.64 -18.61
N VAL A 70 -31.98 2.85 -18.60
CA VAL A 70 -32.31 3.90 -19.57
C VAL A 70 -32.08 3.40 -21.00
N VAL A 71 -30.93 2.81 -21.29
CA VAL A 71 -30.60 2.31 -22.64
C VAL A 71 -31.51 1.15 -23.03
N LEU A 72 -31.75 0.20 -22.11
CA LEU A 72 -32.66 -0.92 -22.32
C LEU A 72 -34.07 -0.46 -22.71
N ALA A 73 -34.69 0.36 -21.84
CA ALA A 73 -36.07 0.79 -22.01
C ALA A 73 -36.26 1.75 -23.19
N TYR A 74 -35.24 2.56 -23.53
CA TYR A 74 -35.28 3.43 -24.72
C TYR A 74 -35.42 2.63 -26.01
N PHE A 75 -34.62 1.58 -26.19
CA PHE A 75 -34.71 0.71 -27.37
C PHE A 75 -35.95 -0.20 -27.32
N ALA A 76 -36.35 -0.67 -26.14
CA ALA A 76 -37.54 -1.49 -25.98
C ALA A 76 -38.84 -0.69 -26.30
N ALA A 77 -38.96 0.54 -25.80
CA ALA A 77 -40.04 1.46 -26.17
C ALA A 77 -40.01 1.81 -27.67
N GLY A 78 -38.81 1.97 -28.25
CA GLY A 78 -38.63 2.18 -29.68
C GLY A 78 -39.08 1.02 -30.56
N ALA A 79 -38.88 -0.22 -30.12
CA ALA A 79 -39.37 -1.41 -30.80
C ALA A 79 -40.91 -1.40 -30.88
N VAL A 80 -41.58 -1.16 -29.74
CA VAL A 80 -43.05 -1.12 -29.68
C VAL A 80 -43.63 0.06 -30.46
N TRP A 81 -43.09 1.27 -30.29
CA TRP A 81 -43.69 2.47 -30.86
C TRP A 81 -43.48 2.61 -32.38
N THR A 82 -42.52 1.89 -32.95
CA THR A 82 -42.30 1.80 -34.41
C THR A 82 -42.98 0.60 -35.07
N LEU A 83 -43.63 -0.28 -34.30
CA LEU A 83 -44.41 -1.43 -34.80
C LEU A 83 -45.62 -0.97 -35.63
N ARG A 84 -45.93 -1.65 -36.73
CA ARG A 84 -47.16 -1.42 -37.52
C ARG A 84 -48.39 -2.03 -36.83
N ALA A 85 -48.90 -1.33 -35.81
CA ALA A 85 -50.05 -1.75 -34.99
C ALA A 85 -50.98 -0.55 -34.65
N ALA A 86 -52.22 -0.84 -34.27
CA ALA A 86 -53.15 0.18 -33.76
C ALA A 86 -52.63 0.85 -32.47
N ARG A 87 -53.00 2.11 -32.23
CA ARG A 87 -52.48 2.89 -31.09
C ARG A 87 -52.77 2.23 -29.73
N GLY A 88 -53.96 1.66 -29.54
CA GLY A 88 -54.30 0.92 -28.32
C GLY A 88 -53.39 -0.30 -28.09
N LEU A 89 -53.20 -1.13 -29.12
CA LEU A 89 -52.30 -2.29 -29.04
C LEU A 89 -50.84 -1.89 -28.74
N ARG A 90 -50.34 -0.77 -29.31
CA ARG A 90 -49.01 -0.25 -28.95
C ARG A 90 -48.89 0.19 -27.49
N ILE A 91 -49.94 0.75 -26.90
CA ILE A 91 -49.94 1.15 -25.48
C ILE A 91 -49.89 -0.09 -24.58
N VAL A 92 -50.72 -1.11 -24.88
CA VAL A 92 -50.71 -2.38 -24.15
C VAL A 92 -49.35 -3.08 -24.26
N LEU A 93 -48.81 -3.23 -25.48
CA LEU A 93 -47.49 -3.83 -25.69
C LEU A 93 -46.36 -3.05 -25.01
N LEU A 94 -46.47 -1.73 -24.89
CA LEU A 94 -45.48 -0.93 -24.17
C LEU A 94 -45.52 -1.23 -22.66
N GLY A 95 -46.72 -1.31 -22.07
CA GLY A 95 -46.89 -1.72 -20.68
C GLY A 95 -46.30 -3.11 -20.40
N VAL A 96 -46.57 -4.08 -21.28
CA VAL A 96 -45.99 -5.44 -21.19
C VAL A 96 -44.47 -5.41 -21.27
N VAL A 97 -43.89 -4.66 -22.20
CA VAL A 97 -42.43 -4.60 -22.40
C VAL A 97 -41.71 -3.87 -21.28
N LEU A 98 -42.29 -2.80 -20.71
CA LEU A 98 -41.73 -2.13 -19.54
C LEU A 98 -41.86 -3.01 -18.29
N GLY A 99 -42.98 -3.72 -18.12
CA GLY A 99 -43.14 -4.73 -17.08
C GLY A 99 -42.10 -5.85 -17.20
N ALA A 100 -41.76 -6.28 -18.41
CA ALA A 100 -40.68 -7.25 -18.65
C ALA A 100 -39.29 -6.70 -18.29
N CYS A 101 -39.04 -5.39 -18.44
CA CYS A 101 -37.79 -4.77 -17.97
C CYS A 101 -37.70 -4.81 -16.43
N LEU A 102 -38.79 -4.46 -15.73
CA LEU A 102 -38.85 -4.52 -14.26
C LEU A 102 -38.79 -5.95 -13.71
N ALA A 103 -39.37 -6.92 -14.43
CA ALA A 103 -39.24 -8.34 -14.10
C ALA A 103 -37.81 -8.87 -14.32
N LEU A 104 -37.09 -8.35 -15.33
CA LEU A 104 -35.68 -8.66 -15.56
C LEU A 104 -34.79 -8.12 -14.43
N ALA A 105 -35.00 -6.87 -14.01
CA ALA A 105 -34.39 -6.25 -12.83
C ALA A 105 -34.53 -7.14 -11.58
N ALA A 106 -35.77 -7.39 -11.15
CA ALA A 106 -36.07 -8.25 -10.00
C ALA A 106 -35.50 -9.68 -10.13
N GLY A 107 -35.50 -10.24 -11.34
CA GLY A 107 -34.91 -11.54 -11.62
C GLY A 107 -33.39 -11.57 -11.54
N ILE A 108 -32.70 -10.52 -11.97
CA ILE A 108 -31.24 -10.39 -11.88
C ILE A 108 -30.81 -10.24 -10.42
N GLU A 109 -31.44 -9.34 -9.66
CA GLU A 109 -31.19 -9.18 -8.22
C GLU A 109 -31.42 -10.50 -7.46
N PHE A 110 -32.54 -11.21 -7.72
CA PHE A 110 -32.76 -12.52 -7.13
C PHE A 110 -31.66 -13.55 -7.49
N LEU A 111 -31.16 -13.53 -8.73
CA LEU A 111 -30.08 -14.42 -9.17
C LEU A 111 -28.74 -14.08 -8.50
N GLN A 112 -28.44 -12.81 -8.21
CA GLN A 112 -27.18 -12.40 -7.57
C GLN A 112 -26.95 -13.08 -6.20
N LEU A 113 -28.02 -13.48 -5.48
CA LEU A 113 -27.93 -14.25 -4.23
C LEU A 113 -27.25 -15.63 -4.38
N PHE A 114 -27.04 -16.09 -5.61
CA PHE A 114 -26.31 -17.30 -5.96
C PHE A 114 -24.89 -17.02 -6.51
N PHE A 115 -24.45 -15.77 -6.62
CA PHE A 115 -23.18 -15.37 -7.23
C PHE A 115 -22.37 -14.38 -6.36
N PRO A 116 -21.89 -14.80 -5.16
CA PRO A 116 -20.99 -13.96 -4.36
C PRO A 116 -19.73 -13.60 -5.14
N PRO A 117 -19.15 -12.39 -4.96
CA PRO A 117 -19.44 -11.43 -3.91
C PRO A 117 -20.54 -10.39 -4.23
N ARG A 118 -21.47 -10.67 -5.16
CA ARG A 118 -22.60 -9.77 -5.45
C ARG A 118 -23.49 -9.53 -4.23
N THR A 119 -24.02 -8.31 -4.14
CA THR A 119 -24.85 -7.82 -3.03
C THR A 119 -26.16 -7.27 -3.60
N VAL A 120 -27.28 -7.73 -3.06
CA VAL A 120 -28.62 -7.25 -3.47
C VAL A 120 -29.05 -6.01 -2.69
N SER A 121 -29.80 -5.10 -3.32
CA SER A 121 -30.32 -3.92 -2.60
C SER A 121 -31.63 -3.35 -3.15
N LEU A 122 -32.41 -2.72 -2.26
CA LEU A 122 -33.62 -1.98 -2.65
C LEU A 122 -33.28 -0.67 -3.39
N ASN A 123 -32.06 -0.14 -3.23
CA ASN A 123 -31.60 1.02 -3.99
C ASN A 123 -31.48 0.68 -5.48
N ASP A 124 -30.96 -0.51 -5.80
CA ASP A 124 -30.69 -0.91 -7.18
C ASP A 124 -31.97 -1.20 -7.94
N LEU A 125 -32.91 -1.94 -7.34
CA LEU A 125 -34.27 -2.09 -7.89
C LEU A 125 -34.97 -0.74 -8.15
N LEU A 126 -34.74 0.26 -7.27
CA LEU A 126 -35.25 1.62 -7.47
C LEU A 126 -34.53 2.33 -8.63
N ALA A 127 -33.20 2.21 -8.73
CA ALA A 127 -32.40 2.76 -9.84
C ALA A 127 -32.81 2.18 -11.19
N GLU A 128 -32.90 0.86 -11.32
CA GLU A 128 -33.31 0.16 -12.53
C GLU A 128 -34.77 0.51 -12.92
N GLY A 129 -35.64 0.69 -11.92
CA GLY A 129 -37.00 1.19 -12.11
C GLY A 129 -37.07 2.62 -12.64
N ILE A 130 -36.30 3.53 -12.03
CA ILE A 130 -36.14 4.93 -12.49
C ILE A 130 -35.56 4.95 -13.91
N GLY A 131 -34.52 4.16 -14.19
CA GLY A 131 -33.90 4.03 -15.49
C GLY A 131 -34.89 3.55 -16.55
N THR A 132 -35.72 2.56 -16.22
CA THR A 132 -36.79 2.06 -17.10
C THR A 132 -37.79 3.16 -17.48
N MET A 133 -38.24 3.96 -16.51
CA MET A 133 -39.16 5.08 -16.76
C MET A 133 -38.50 6.19 -17.60
N LEU A 134 -37.27 6.59 -17.26
CA LEU A 134 -36.52 7.62 -17.97
C LEU A 134 -36.20 7.21 -19.40
N GLY A 135 -35.78 5.97 -19.64
CA GLY A 135 -35.51 5.44 -20.99
C GLY A 135 -36.75 5.47 -21.88
N ALA A 136 -37.89 5.02 -21.36
CA ALA A 136 -39.17 5.09 -22.05
C ALA A 136 -39.58 6.54 -22.36
N GLY A 137 -39.46 7.47 -21.40
CA GLY A 137 -39.73 8.89 -21.60
C GLY A 137 -38.83 9.56 -22.64
N LEU A 138 -37.51 9.31 -22.55
CA LEU A 138 -36.51 9.83 -23.48
C LEU A 138 -36.76 9.38 -24.93
N TRP A 139 -37.31 8.18 -25.13
CA TRP A 139 -37.73 7.73 -26.46
C TRP A 139 -38.82 8.62 -27.06
N PHE A 140 -39.80 9.07 -26.27
CA PHE A 140 -40.85 9.97 -26.76
C PHE A 140 -40.35 11.39 -27.05
N VAL A 141 -39.39 11.88 -26.27
CA VAL A 141 -38.78 13.21 -26.46
C VAL A 141 -37.81 13.24 -27.65
N SER A 142 -36.96 12.21 -27.78
CA SER A 142 -35.80 12.23 -28.68
C SER A 142 -35.78 11.10 -29.72
N GLY A 143 -36.42 9.96 -29.46
CA GLY A 143 -36.28 8.70 -30.22
C GLY A 143 -36.45 8.87 -31.73
N ARG A 144 -37.51 9.57 -32.17
CA ARG A 144 -37.73 9.86 -33.60
C ARG A 144 -36.63 10.72 -34.23
N ARG A 145 -36.03 11.65 -33.48
CA ARG A 145 -34.95 12.54 -33.96
C ARG A 145 -33.62 11.79 -34.00
N VAL A 146 -33.30 11.03 -32.95
CA VAL A 146 -32.07 10.23 -32.86
C VAL A 146 -32.08 9.08 -33.87
N ALA A 147 -33.19 8.34 -34.01
CA ALA A 147 -33.35 7.34 -35.06
C ALA A 147 -33.21 7.95 -36.46
N ALA A 148 -33.81 9.11 -36.73
CA ALA A 148 -33.64 9.80 -38.01
C ALA A 148 -32.20 10.29 -38.25
N MET A 149 -31.44 10.65 -37.21
CA MET A 149 -30.01 10.97 -37.33
C MET A 149 -29.18 9.72 -37.62
N TRP A 150 -29.45 8.61 -36.93
CA TRP A 150 -28.81 7.31 -37.19
C TRP A 150 -29.13 6.75 -38.58
N GLU A 151 -30.37 6.91 -39.05
CA GLU A 151 -30.78 6.60 -40.42
C GLU A 151 -30.06 7.45 -41.46
N ARG A 152 -29.97 8.77 -41.26
CA ARG A 152 -29.18 9.66 -42.14
C ARG A 152 -27.70 9.29 -42.13
N PHE A 153 -27.16 8.87 -40.98
CA PHE A 153 -25.79 8.38 -40.89
C PHE A 153 -25.60 7.09 -41.72
N THR A 154 -26.44 6.09 -41.49
CA THR A 154 -26.35 4.77 -42.16
C THR A 154 -26.72 4.79 -43.65
N ALA A 155 -27.60 5.70 -44.09
CA ALA A 155 -28.05 5.87 -45.47
C ALA A 155 -27.20 6.86 -46.30
N GLY A 156 -26.44 7.77 -45.67
CA GLY A 156 -25.47 8.65 -46.35
C GLY A 156 -25.95 10.06 -46.76
N GLY A 157 -25.06 10.83 -47.40
CA GLY A 157 -25.29 12.21 -47.89
C GLY A 157 -24.70 13.32 -47.01
N THR A 158 -24.78 14.61 -47.41
CA THR A 158 -24.25 15.75 -46.62
C THR A 158 -24.85 15.87 -45.21
N HIS A 159 -26.09 15.40 -45.04
CA HIS A 159 -26.75 15.36 -43.74
C HIS A 159 -26.26 14.20 -42.86
N SER A 160 -25.55 13.21 -43.41
CA SER A 160 -24.90 12.10 -42.68
C SER A 160 -23.74 12.59 -41.80
N ILE A 161 -22.84 13.41 -42.35
CA ILE A 161 -21.70 13.97 -41.60
C ILE A 161 -22.21 14.85 -40.44
N ARG A 162 -23.20 15.71 -40.69
CA ARG A 162 -23.83 16.51 -39.62
C ARG A 162 -24.48 15.64 -38.55
N ALA A 163 -25.14 14.55 -38.93
CA ALA A 163 -25.76 13.61 -37.99
C ALA A 163 -24.72 12.84 -37.17
N LEU A 164 -23.63 12.37 -37.79
CA LEU A 164 -22.52 11.71 -37.10
C LEU A 164 -21.85 12.65 -36.09
N LEU A 165 -21.53 13.88 -36.50
CA LEU A 165 -20.92 14.88 -35.62
C LEU A 165 -21.85 15.29 -34.46
N ALA A 166 -23.17 15.34 -34.68
CA ALA A 166 -24.14 15.60 -33.62
C ALA A 166 -24.27 14.41 -32.64
N LEU A 167 -24.28 13.16 -33.15
CA LEU A 167 -24.27 11.95 -32.31
C LEU A 167 -22.97 11.84 -31.51
N TYR A 168 -21.83 12.16 -32.13
CA TYR A 168 -20.53 12.26 -31.45
C TYR A 168 -20.54 13.32 -30.35
N ALA A 169 -21.07 14.52 -30.62
CA ALA A 169 -21.13 15.60 -29.63
C ALA A 169 -21.99 15.21 -28.40
N LEU A 170 -23.11 14.51 -28.61
CA LEU A 170 -23.93 13.97 -27.53
C LEU A 170 -23.20 12.90 -26.73
N GLY A 171 -22.52 11.96 -27.40
CA GLY A 171 -21.73 10.91 -26.75
C GLY A 171 -20.54 11.45 -25.95
N TYR A 172 -19.81 12.43 -26.52
CA TYR A 172 -18.71 13.11 -25.86
C TYR A 172 -19.18 13.84 -24.59
N LEU A 173 -20.29 14.58 -24.65
CA LEU A 173 -20.83 15.29 -23.48
C LEU A 173 -21.28 14.32 -22.39
N GLY A 174 -22.00 13.24 -22.73
CA GLY A 174 -22.37 12.22 -21.74
C GLY A 174 -21.14 11.59 -21.09
N LEU A 175 -20.14 11.22 -21.88
CA LEU A 175 -18.92 10.62 -21.36
C LEU A 175 -18.06 11.61 -20.54
N SER A 176 -18.09 12.90 -20.87
CA SER A 176 -17.36 13.95 -20.14
C SER A 176 -17.92 14.25 -18.75
N PHE A 177 -19.10 13.71 -18.41
CA PHE A 177 -19.77 13.87 -17.11
C PHE A 177 -19.86 12.54 -16.32
N PHE A 178 -19.42 11.43 -16.90
CA PHE A 178 -19.32 10.13 -16.22
C PHE A 178 -18.26 10.19 -15.09
N PRO A 179 -18.49 9.60 -13.90
CA PRO A 179 -19.55 8.65 -13.54
C PRO A 179 -20.86 9.28 -13.02
N TYR A 180 -21.03 10.61 -13.12
CA TYR A 180 -22.19 11.34 -12.59
C TYR A 180 -22.35 11.28 -11.06
N ASP A 181 -21.22 11.14 -10.35
CA ASP A 181 -21.08 11.16 -8.88
C ASP A 181 -21.21 12.59 -8.30
N PHE A 182 -22.34 13.24 -8.59
CA PHE A 182 -22.59 14.61 -8.18
C PHE A 182 -22.56 14.80 -6.66
N LEU A 183 -21.91 15.89 -6.24
CA LEU A 183 -21.90 16.34 -4.85
C LEU A 183 -23.24 16.99 -4.49
N VAL A 184 -23.87 16.51 -3.41
CA VAL A 184 -25.25 16.89 -3.04
C VAL A 184 -25.31 17.77 -1.78
N SER A 185 -24.18 18.02 -1.13
CA SER A 185 -24.08 18.89 0.05
C SER A 185 -22.94 19.90 -0.06
N SER A 186 -23.08 21.03 0.64
CA SER A 186 -22.02 22.04 0.76
C SER A 186 -20.78 21.51 1.48
N GLY A 187 -20.95 20.57 2.43
CA GLY A 187 -19.84 19.90 3.12
C GLY A 187 -19.02 19.01 2.17
N GLU A 188 -19.68 18.23 1.32
CA GLU A 188 -19.01 17.44 0.26
C GLU A 188 -18.21 18.34 -0.70
N LEU A 189 -18.81 19.46 -1.13
CA LEU A 189 -18.15 20.42 -2.02
C LEU A 189 -16.95 21.11 -1.36
N ALA A 190 -17.07 21.52 -0.09
CA ALA A 190 -15.97 22.11 0.67
C ALA A 190 -14.81 21.12 0.88
N ALA A 191 -15.13 19.87 1.24
CA ALA A 191 -14.14 18.80 1.40
C ALA A 191 -13.40 18.46 0.10
N LYS A 192 -14.08 18.59 -1.06
CA LYS A 192 -13.42 18.48 -2.36
C LYS A 192 -12.56 19.70 -2.68
N LEU A 193 -13.08 20.92 -2.51
CA LEU A 193 -12.35 22.17 -2.77
C LEU A 193 -11.07 22.31 -1.94
N ALA A 194 -11.01 21.69 -0.76
CA ALA A 194 -9.82 21.63 0.07
C ALA A 194 -8.68 20.73 -0.48
N ARG A 195 -8.93 19.89 -1.50
CA ARG A 195 -7.90 19.01 -2.08
C ARG A 195 -7.02 19.79 -3.09
N PRO A 196 -5.68 19.79 -2.95
CA PRO A 196 -4.79 20.55 -3.83
C PRO A 196 -4.83 20.18 -5.32
N ASP A 197 -5.35 19.00 -5.67
CA ASP A 197 -5.47 18.48 -7.03
C ASP A 197 -6.83 18.77 -7.70
N SER A 198 -7.82 19.28 -6.95
CA SER A 198 -9.16 19.58 -7.49
C SER A 198 -9.17 20.73 -8.49
N PHE A 199 -8.22 21.68 -8.37
CA PHE A 199 -8.07 22.83 -9.28
C PHE A 199 -6.61 23.04 -9.68
N GLY A 200 -6.30 22.88 -10.96
CA GLY A 200 -4.97 23.13 -11.53
C GLY A 200 -4.95 24.19 -12.63
N ILE A 201 -3.96 25.09 -12.60
CA ILE A 201 -3.68 26.02 -13.72
C ILE A 201 -3.03 25.25 -14.88
N GLY A 202 -2.00 24.44 -14.57
CA GLY A 202 -1.40 23.49 -15.50
C GLY A 202 -2.02 22.09 -15.42
N PRO A 203 -1.44 21.09 -16.12
CA PRO A 203 -1.78 19.70 -15.85
C PRO A 203 -1.37 19.35 -14.41
N GLY A 204 -2.36 19.03 -13.56
CA GLY A 204 -2.12 18.76 -12.14
C GLY A 204 -1.29 17.48 -11.89
N LEU A 205 -0.96 17.23 -10.62
CA LEU A 205 -0.19 16.06 -10.15
C LEU A 205 -0.76 14.70 -10.64
N SER A 206 -2.06 14.66 -10.98
CA SER A 206 -2.76 13.50 -11.54
C SER A 206 -2.44 13.15 -13.01
N CYS A 207 -1.57 13.91 -13.71
CA CYS A 207 -1.39 13.77 -15.17
C CYS A 207 -0.47 12.62 -15.63
N GLY A 208 0.22 11.92 -14.73
CA GLY A 208 1.17 10.87 -15.10
C GLY A 208 2.57 11.42 -15.42
N SER A 209 3.41 10.63 -16.10
CA SER A 209 4.69 11.12 -16.64
C SER A 209 4.47 12.18 -17.72
N GLY A 210 5.48 13.02 -17.99
CA GLY A 210 5.39 14.07 -19.02
C GLY A 210 4.99 13.56 -20.40
N PHE A 211 5.40 12.35 -20.78
CA PHE A 211 4.97 11.71 -22.03
C PHE A 211 3.48 11.34 -22.01
N THR A 212 3.01 10.63 -20.98
CA THR A 212 1.59 10.24 -20.87
C THR A 212 0.68 11.46 -20.76
N CYS A 213 1.14 12.52 -20.08
CA CYS A 213 0.41 13.78 -19.97
C CYS A 213 0.31 14.51 -21.31
N SER A 214 1.40 14.56 -22.09
CA SER A 214 1.41 15.12 -23.45
C SER A 214 0.42 14.42 -24.38
N VAL A 215 0.38 13.08 -24.32
CA VAL A 215 -0.57 12.28 -25.10
C VAL A 215 -2.01 12.52 -24.64
N LYS A 216 -2.28 12.59 -23.32
CA LYS A 216 -3.61 12.91 -22.77
C LYS A 216 -4.14 14.24 -23.32
N LEU A 217 -3.36 15.31 -23.19
CA LEU A 217 -3.75 16.66 -23.62
C LEU A 217 -3.91 16.78 -25.14
N LEU A 218 -3.09 16.06 -25.91
CA LEU A 218 -3.24 15.96 -27.37
C LEU A 218 -4.54 15.24 -27.76
N VAL A 219 -4.85 14.11 -27.13
CA VAL A 219 -6.10 13.37 -27.35
C VAL A 219 -7.30 14.26 -27.01
N GLU A 220 -7.24 15.01 -25.91
CA GLU A 220 -8.30 15.94 -25.51
C GLU A 220 -8.57 17.02 -26.58
N ALA A 221 -7.51 17.63 -27.14
CA ALA A 221 -7.64 18.58 -28.24
C ALA A 221 -8.23 17.92 -29.51
N LEU A 222 -7.77 16.72 -29.87
CA LEU A 222 -8.27 15.94 -31.01
C LEU A 222 -9.76 15.60 -30.87
N LEU A 223 -10.23 15.27 -29.66
CA LEU A 223 -11.63 14.94 -29.39
C LEU A 223 -12.57 16.15 -29.57
N VAL A 224 -12.06 17.39 -29.57
CA VAL A 224 -12.89 18.61 -29.79
C VAL A 224 -12.87 19.09 -31.25
N VAL A 225 -11.97 18.60 -32.10
CA VAL A 225 -11.97 18.87 -33.56
C VAL A 225 -13.35 18.65 -34.21
N PRO A 226 -14.10 17.56 -33.93
CA PRO A 226 -15.48 17.36 -34.40
C PRO A 226 -16.47 18.49 -34.10
N PHE A 227 -16.31 19.21 -32.98
CA PHE A 227 -17.19 20.33 -32.61
C PHE A 227 -16.94 21.55 -33.50
N GLY A 228 -15.68 21.88 -33.80
CA GLY A 228 -15.33 22.93 -34.75
C GLY A 228 -15.83 22.63 -36.18
N LEU A 229 -15.76 21.36 -36.60
CA LEU A 229 -16.35 20.89 -37.86
C LEU A 229 -17.88 21.07 -37.88
N LEU A 230 -18.56 20.66 -36.81
CA LEU A 230 -20.01 20.76 -36.67
C LEU A 230 -20.49 22.22 -36.71
N LEU A 231 -19.78 23.13 -36.06
CA LEU A 231 -20.10 24.56 -35.99
C LEU A 231 -20.15 25.21 -37.40
N VAL A 232 -19.12 24.97 -38.22
CA VAL A 232 -19.08 25.48 -39.61
C VAL A 232 -20.13 24.78 -40.48
N LEU A 233 -20.24 23.46 -40.38
CA LEU A 233 -21.18 22.69 -41.19
C LEU A 233 -22.65 23.01 -40.86
N ALA A 234 -22.99 23.32 -39.61
CA ALA A 234 -24.34 23.75 -39.22
C ALA A 234 -24.70 25.10 -39.86
N ARG A 235 -23.78 26.07 -39.85
CA ARG A 235 -23.98 27.42 -40.42
C ARG A 235 -24.13 27.41 -41.95
N ALA A 236 -23.39 26.53 -42.63
CA ALA A 236 -23.43 26.39 -44.09
C ALA A 236 -24.82 26.00 -44.67
N GLY A 237 -25.76 25.54 -43.83
CA GLY A 237 -27.14 25.23 -44.24
C GLY A 237 -28.02 26.44 -44.56
N ARG A 238 -27.55 27.68 -44.31
CA ARG A 238 -28.30 28.93 -44.52
C ARG A 238 -27.74 29.86 -45.59
N GLY A 239 -26.80 29.39 -46.42
CA GLY A 239 -26.27 30.15 -47.57
C GLY A 239 -24.75 30.16 -47.66
N GLY A 240 -24.19 29.11 -48.29
CA GLY A 240 -22.77 29.01 -48.61
C GLY A 240 -21.84 28.74 -47.42
N VAL A 241 -20.70 28.12 -47.68
CA VAL A 241 -19.59 28.02 -46.71
C VAL A 241 -18.74 29.29 -46.83
N ARG A 242 -19.14 30.38 -46.16
CA ARG A 242 -18.17 31.48 -45.91
C ARG A 242 -17.14 31.00 -44.90
N ALA A 243 -15.86 31.30 -45.14
CA ALA A 243 -14.78 30.97 -44.22
C ALA A 243 -15.04 31.64 -42.85
N MET A 244 -15.22 30.82 -41.82
CA MET A 244 -15.37 31.29 -40.45
C MET A 244 -13.98 31.44 -39.84
N ALA A 245 -13.68 32.60 -39.26
CA ALA A 245 -12.38 32.85 -38.66
C ALA A 245 -12.10 31.85 -37.50
N PRO A 246 -10.87 31.32 -37.35
CA PRO A 246 -10.53 30.34 -36.32
C PRO A 246 -10.85 30.76 -34.88
N VAL A 247 -10.92 32.08 -34.62
CA VAL A 247 -11.36 32.67 -33.34
C VAL A 247 -12.74 32.18 -32.88
N TRP A 248 -13.66 31.88 -33.80
CA TRP A 248 -14.96 31.30 -33.45
C TRP A 248 -14.85 29.83 -33.02
N GLY A 249 -13.84 29.11 -33.50
CA GLY A 249 -13.49 27.77 -33.03
C GLY A 249 -12.82 27.80 -31.66
N LEU A 250 -11.90 28.75 -31.43
CA LEU A 250 -11.32 29.02 -30.11
C LEU A 250 -12.43 29.32 -29.09
N ALA A 251 -13.33 30.26 -29.39
CA ALA A 251 -14.42 30.65 -28.50
C ALA A 251 -15.39 29.49 -28.21
N ALA A 252 -15.78 28.71 -29.23
CA ALA A 252 -16.68 27.57 -29.02
C ALA A 252 -16.01 26.42 -28.25
N GLY A 253 -14.72 26.15 -28.51
CA GLY A 253 -13.96 25.14 -27.76
C GLY A 253 -13.66 25.55 -26.33
N ALA A 254 -13.39 26.84 -26.09
CA ALA A 254 -13.24 27.41 -24.74
C ALA A 254 -14.57 27.37 -23.96
N ALA A 255 -15.70 27.72 -24.59
CA ALA A 255 -17.01 27.62 -23.97
C ALA A 255 -17.38 26.18 -23.62
N LEU A 256 -17.09 25.22 -24.51
CA LEU A 256 -17.23 23.78 -24.21
C LEU A 256 -16.33 23.36 -23.04
N GLY A 257 -15.07 23.81 -23.04
CA GLY A 257 -14.13 23.60 -21.95
C GLY A 257 -14.67 24.11 -20.62
N LEU A 258 -15.07 25.38 -20.55
CA LEU A 258 -15.66 25.98 -19.35
C LEU A 258 -16.89 25.21 -18.84
N VAL A 259 -17.78 24.74 -19.72
CA VAL A 259 -18.93 23.92 -19.32
C VAL A 259 -18.50 22.56 -18.76
N VAL A 260 -17.57 21.87 -19.42
CA VAL A 260 -17.07 20.58 -18.94
C VAL A 260 -16.34 20.75 -17.60
N GLU A 261 -15.39 21.67 -17.53
CA GLU A 261 -14.61 21.96 -16.34
C GLU A 261 -15.49 22.43 -15.17
N ALA A 262 -16.56 23.21 -15.40
CA ALA A 262 -17.51 23.60 -14.37
C ALA A 262 -18.35 22.43 -13.82
N VAL A 263 -18.74 21.48 -14.68
CA VAL A 263 -19.39 20.24 -14.23
C VAL A 263 -18.40 19.37 -13.46
N GLN A 264 -17.13 19.30 -13.88
CA GLN A 264 -16.08 18.58 -13.16
C GLN A 264 -15.87 19.11 -11.73
N ILE A 265 -16.15 20.39 -11.43
CA ILE A 265 -16.12 20.93 -10.06
C ILE A 265 -17.09 20.17 -9.14
N VAL A 266 -18.29 19.86 -9.62
CA VAL A 266 -19.40 19.29 -8.83
C VAL A 266 -19.52 17.77 -8.89
N LEU A 267 -18.58 17.08 -9.55
CA LEU A 267 -18.43 15.62 -9.56
C LEU A 267 -17.38 15.17 -8.54
N ALA A 268 -17.62 14.15 -7.72
CA ALA A 268 -16.68 13.76 -6.66
C ALA A 268 -15.30 13.32 -7.19
N SER A 269 -15.29 12.57 -8.29
CA SER A 269 -14.09 12.08 -8.99
C SER A 269 -13.49 13.08 -9.98
N GLY A 270 -14.12 14.23 -10.19
CA GLY A 270 -13.71 15.20 -11.20
C GLY A 270 -12.57 16.13 -10.79
N THR A 271 -11.58 16.34 -11.65
CA THR A 271 -10.48 17.32 -11.44
C THR A 271 -10.58 18.45 -12.44
N THR A 272 -10.64 19.69 -11.99
CA THR A 272 -10.77 20.87 -12.87
C THR A 272 -9.40 21.41 -13.28
N GLN A 273 -9.16 21.55 -14.59
CA GLN A 273 -7.86 21.92 -15.16
C GLN A 273 -7.99 23.05 -16.19
N LEU A 274 -7.36 24.21 -15.94
CA LEU A 274 -7.43 25.36 -16.86
C LEU A 274 -6.75 25.06 -18.21
N VAL A 275 -5.67 24.28 -18.20
CA VAL A 275 -5.05 23.75 -19.43
C VAL A 275 -6.06 22.98 -20.30
N SER A 276 -7.03 22.29 -19.69
CA SER A 276 -8.09 21.56 -20.39
C SER A 276 -9.16 22.47 -21.02
N VAL A 277 -9.25 23.74 -20.63
CA VAL A 277 -10.01 24.75 -21.40
C VAL A 277 -9.24 25.16 -22.66
N LEU A 278 -7.92 25.30 -22.55
CA LEU A 278 -7.04 25.72 -23.65
C LEU A 278 -6.88 24.64 -24.74
N THR A 279 -6.66 23.38 -24.37
CA THR A 279 -6.62 22.22 -25.30
C THR A 279 -7.91 22.12 -26.12
N ARG A 280 -9.07 22.24 -25.47
CA ARG A 280 -10.39 22.17 -26.14
C ARG A 280 -10.65 23.40 -27.01
N ALA A 281 -10.21 24.60 -26.60
CA ALA A 281 -10.20 25.79 -27.46
C ALA A 281 -9.36 25.56 -28.74
N LEU A 282 -8.13 25.04 -28.61
CA LEU A 282 -7.27 24.71 -29.74
C LEU A 282 -7.89 23.63 -30.65
N GLY A 283 -8.49 22.59 -30.08
CA GLY A 283 -9.25 21.58 -30.82
C GLY A 283 -10.41 22.15 -31.63
N GLY A 284 -11.21 23.05 -31.02
CA GLY A 284 -12.29 23.76 -31.69
C GLY A 284 -11.80 24.64 -32.84
N ALA A 285 -10.71 25.38 -32.63
CA ALA A 285 -10.06 26.20 -33.66
C ALA A 285 -9.55 25.36 -34.83
N TRP A 286 -8.89 24.24 -34.53
CA TRP A 286 -8.38 23.28 -35.52
C TRP A 286 -9.53 22.67 -36.35
N GLY A 287 -10.65 22.32 -35.71
CA GLY A 287 -11.88 21.91 -36.41
C GLY A 287 -12.45 22.97 -37.37
N VAL A 288 -12.41 24.25 -36.99
CA VAL A 288 -12.84 25.36 -37.87
C VAL A 288 -11.88 25.58 -39.04
N MET A 289 -10.56 25.55 -38.77
CA MET A 289 -9.52 25.66 -39.81
C MET A 289 -9.63 24.52 -40.83
N LEU A 290 -9.84 23.30 -40.34
CA LEU A 290 -10.15 22.15 -41.15
C LEU A 290 -11.40 22.43 -41.99
N ALA A 291 -12.56 22.74 -41.40
CA ALA A 291 -13.79 22.98 -42.16
C ALA A 291 -13.69 24.08 -43.25
N GLY A 292 -12.78 25.05 -43.10
CA GLY A 292 -12.46 26.05 -44.13
C GLY A 292 -11.67 25.48 -45.33
N SER A 293 -10.94 24.39 -45.16
CA SER A 293 -10.16 23.70 -46.21
C SER A 293 -11.03 22.79 -47.10
N HIS A 294 -12.00 23.36 -47.83
CA HIS A 294 -12.84 22.70 -48.84
C HIS A 294 -13.14 21.20 -48.55
N PRO A 295 -14.02 20.85 -47.59
CA PRO A 295 -14.19 19.48 -47.10
C PRO A 295 -14.50 18.41 -48.15
N ARG A 296 -14.99 18.81 -49.35
CA ARG A 296 -15.16 17.93 -50.51
C ARG A 296 -13.82 17.32 -50.99
N ARG A 297 -12.72 18.07 -50.91
CA ARG A 297 -11.37 17.62 -51.33
C ARG A 297 -10.65 16.73 -50.31
N TRP A 298 -11.19 16.55 -49.10
CA TRP A 298 -10.62 15.61 -48.13
C TRP A 298 -10.80 14.15 -48.51
N LEU A 299 -11.80 13.88 -49.35
CA LEU A 299 -12.10 12.55 -49.87
C LEU A 299 -11.29 12.29 -51.15
N ASP A 300 -10.68 13.33 -51.75
CA ASP A 300 -9.76 13.27 -52.89
C ASP A 300 -8.32 12.99 -52.41
N TYR A 301 -8.03 11.75 -52.02
CA TYR A 301 -6.68 11.31 -51.67
C TYR A 301 -6.25 10.10 -52.51
N SER A 302 -4.94 9.87 -52.62
CA SER A 302 -4.40 8.66 -53.25
C SER A 302 -4.25 7.53 -52.23
N PRO A 303 -4.93 6.37 -52.36
CA PRO A 303 -4.72 5.23 -51.47
C PRO A 303 -3.29 4.67 -51.53
N ALA A 304 -2.56 4.89 -52.62
CA ALA A 304 -1.14 4.53 -52.73
C ALA A 304 -0.23 5.48 -51.91
N ALA A 305 -0.58 6.77 -51.79
CA ALA A 305 0.09 7.68 -50.87
C ALA A 305 -0.27 7.35 -49.42
N ALA A 306 -1.56 7.12 -49.11
CA ALA A 306 -2.02 6.77 -47.78
C ALA A 306 -1.36 5.50 -47.24
N ARG A 307 -1.26 4.41 -48.04
CA ARG A 307 -0.57 3.18 -47.63
C ARG A 307 0.90 3.40 -47.27
N ARG A 308 1.62 4.27 -47.98
CA ARG A 308 3.02 4.60 -47.63
C ARG A 308 3.12 5.33 -46.29
N VAL A 309 2.24 6.29 -46.02
CA VAL A 309 2.17 6.99 -44.72
C VAL A 309 1.79 6.03 -43.59
N ILE A 310 0.80 5.16 -43.81
CA ILE A 310 0.38 4.13 -42.85
C ILE A 310 1.54 3.20 -42.48
N LEU A 311 2.28 2.69 -43.47
CA LEU A 311 3.44 1.82 -43.24
C LEU A 311 4.58 2.55 -42.53
N MET A 312 4.81 3.83 -42.83
CA MET A 312 5.81 4.65 -42.15
C MET A 312 5.44 4.94 -40.68
N LEU A 313 4.16 5.13 -40.37
CA LEU A 313 3.67 5.37 -39.01
C LEU A 313 3.46 4.09 -38.19
N LEU A 314 3.49 2.91 -38.80
CA LEU A 314 3.23 1.64 -38.13
C LEU A 314 4.21 1.34 -36.98
N PRO A 315 5.55 1.53 -37.11
CA PRO A 315 6.47 1.32 -35.99
C PRO A 315 6.23 2.32 -34.85
N VAL A 316 5.88 3.57 -35.17
CA VAL A 316 5.53 4.61 -34.19
C VAL A 316 4.27 4.22 -33.41
N HIS A 317 3.26 3.67 -34.11
CA HIS A 317 2.04 3.18 -33.50
C HIS A 317 2.29 1.98 -32.56
N ILE A 318 3.13 1.02 -32.96
CA ILE A 318 3.50 -0.14 -32.11
C ILE A 318 4.28 0.34 -30.87
N GLY A 319 5.27 1.22 -31.05
CA GLY A 319 6.02 1.80 -29.93
C GLY A 319 5.14 2.59 -28.96
N LEU A 320 4.18 3.36 -29.49
CA LEU A 320 3.17 4.04 -28.67
C LEU A 320 2.28 3.05 -27.93
N ALA A 321 1.79 1.98 -28.58
CA ALA A 321 0.96 0.96 -27.94
C ALA A 321 1.70 0.24 -26.79
N LEU A 322 2.99 -0.06 -26.95
CA LEU A 322 3.84 -0.63 -25.91
C LEU A 322 4.05 0.35 -24.74
N ALA A 323 4.40 1.61 -25.02
CA ALA A 323 4.58 2.64 -23.99
C ALA A 323 3.28 2.91 -23.21
N LEU A 324 2.15 3.00 -23.90
CA LEU A 324 0.83 3.19 -23.30
C LEU A 324 0.41 1.99 -22.43
N ASN A 325 0.79 0.76 -22.79
CA ASN A 325 0.54 -0.42 -21.96
C ASN A 325 1.55 -0.61 -20.80
N GLY A 326 2.42 0.37 -20.54
CA GLY A 326 3.40 0.32 -19.44
C GLY A 326 4.58 -0.62 -19.69
N LEU A 327 4.80 -1.07 -20.93
CA LEU A 327 5.83 -2.05 -21.29
C LEU A 327 7.16 -1.40 -21.72
N LEU A 328 7.31 -0.08 -21.58
CA LEU A 328 8.54 0.66 -21.88
C LEU A 328 8.91 1.61 -20.72
N PRO A 329 10.14 1.53 -20.17
CA PRO A 329 11.19 0.56 -20.50
C PRO A 329 10.79 -0.87 -20.13
N LEU A 330 11.16 -1.84 -20.97
CA LEU A 330 10.78 -3.24 -20.77
C LEU A 330 11.57 -3.83 -19.58
N GLN A 331 10.86 -4.18 -18.51
CA GLN A 331 11.45 -4.82 -17.33
C GLN A 331 10.95 -6.26 -17.24
N LEU A 332 11.78 -7.22 -17.66
CA LEU A 332 11.40 -8.63 -17.68
C LEU A 332 11.46 -9.24 -16.27
N GLN A 333 10.49 -10.12 -15.97
CA GLN A 333 10.46 -10.97 -14.78
C GLN A 333 10.82 -12.43 -15.13
N PRO A 334 11.22 -13.27 -14.15
CA PRO A 334 11.53 -14.68 -14.40
C PRO A 334 10.36 -15.48 -14.98
N GLU A 335 10.68 -16.54 -15.73
CA GLU A 335 9.68 -17.39 -16.42
C GLU A 335 8.65 -18.02 -15.47
N TRP A 336 9.08 -18.45 -14.27
CA TRP A 336 8.16 -19.01 -13.28
C TRP A 336 7.09 -18.01 -12.82
N ALA A 337 7.44 -16.72 -12.73
CA ALA A 337 6.48 -15.67 -12.35
C ALA A 337 5.49 -15.36 -13.49
N ALA A 338 5.88 -15.60 -14.74
CA ALA A 338 4.98 -15.55 -15.89
C ALA A 338 3.99 -16.73 -15.89
N LEU A 339 4.45 -17.93 -15.53
CA LEU A 339 3.60 -19.12 -15.37
C LEU A 339 2.57 -18.96 -14.24
N GLU A 340 2.96 -18.40 -13.10
CA GLU A 340 2.02 -18.13 -11.99
C GLU A 340 0.99 -17.05 -12.35
N LYS A 341 1.39 -15.99 -13.08
CA LYS A 341 0.44 -15.03 -13.64
C LYS A 341 -0.53 -15.66 -14.64
N LEU A 342 -0.10 -16.70 -15.37
CA LEU A 342 -0.94 -17.43 -16.32
C LEU A 342 -1.93 -18.35 -15.60
N ASP A 343 -1.52 -19.03 -14.53
CA ASP A 343 -2.39 -19.90 -13.71
C ASP A 343 -3.46 -19.08 -12.95
N GLY A 344 -3.08 -17.90 -12.46
CA GLY A 344 -4.00 -16.91 -11.89
C GLY A 344 -4.86 -16.14 -12.91
N LEU A 345 -4.68 -16.37 -14.21
CA LEU A 345 -5.37 -15.60 -15.26
C LEU A 345 -6.83 -16.04 -15.39
N ARG A 346 -7.75 -15.07 -15.43
CA ARG A 346 -9.18 -15.29 -15.62
C ARG A 346 -9.59 -14.81 -17.01
N PHE A 347 -10.04 -15.75 -17.83
CA PHE A 347 -10.42 -15.53 -19.23
C PHE A 347 -11.86 -15.06 -19.42
N LEU A 348 -12.64 -14.96 -18.35
CA LEU A 348 -14.02 -14.47 -18.40
C LEU A 348 -14.04 -12.97 -18.79
N PRO A 349 -14.72 -12.58 -19.89
CA PRO A 349 -14.73 -11.18 -20.34
C PRO A 349 -15.20 -10.21 -19.26
N PHE A 350 -14.50 -9.09 -19.11
CA PHE A 350 -14.75 -8.06 -18.09
C PHE A 350 -14.57 -8.49 -16.63
N TYR A 351 -14.04 -9.70 -16.35
CA TYR A 351 -13.75 -10.15 -14.98
C TYR A 351 -12.90 -9.13 -14.21
N TYR A 352 -11.80 -8.65 -14.79
CA TYR A 352 -10.93 -7.67 -14.13
C TYR A 352 -11.53 -6.27 -14.04
N HIS A 353 -12.46 -5.92 -14.93
CA HIS A 353 -13.15 -4.62 -14.90
C HIS A 353 -14.17 -4.56 -13.76
N TYR A 354 -14.71 -5.69 -13.30
CA TYR A 354 -15.62 -5.77 -12.14
C TYR A 354 -14.93 -5.45 -10.80
N TYR A 355 -13.66 -5.86 -10.62
CA TYR A 355 -12.89 -5.59 -9.40
C TYR A 355 -12.21 -4.20 -9.40
N THR A 356 -12.74 -3.25 -10.18
CA THR A 356 -12.25 -1.87 -10.27
C THR A 356 -13.43 -0.91 -10.28
N SER A 357 -13.24 0.34 -9.85
CA SER A 357 -14.30 1.35 -9.92
C SER A 357 -14.77 1.62 -11.35
N GLU A 358 -16.01 2.06 -11.50
CA GLU A 358 -16.69 2.27 -12.79
C GLU A 358 -15.88 3.24 -13.67
N THR A 359 -15.35 4.29 -13.05
CA THR A 359 -14.45 5.28 -13.70
C THR A 359 -13.16 4.64 -14.19
N ALA A 360 -12.55 3.73 -13.42
CA ALA A 360 -11.35 3.01 -13.84
C ALA A 360 -11.65 2.02 -14.97
N ALA A 361 -12.75 1.27 -14.87
CA ALA A 361 -13.21 0.33 -15.90
C ALA A 361 -13.53 1.03 -17.24
N VAL A 362 -14.26 2.15 -17.22
CA VAL A 362 -14.57 2.92 -18.43
C VAL A 362 -13.31 3.57 -19.00
N ARG A 363 -12.41 4.11 -18.15
CA ARG A 363 -11.12 4.65 -18.60
C ARG A 363 -10.26 3.57 -19.28
N SER A 364 -10.20 2.37 -18.71
CA SER A 364 -9.51 1.21 -19.29
C SER A 364 -10.09 0.85 -20.67
N LEU A 365 -11.42 0.67 -20.75
CA LEU A 365 -12.15 0.37 -21.98
C LEU A 365 -11.84 1.38 -23.11
N LEU A 366 -11.94 2.69 -22.80
CA LEU A 366 -11.66 3.76 -23.75
C LEU A 366 -10.19 3.81 -24.19
N PHE A 367 -9.28 3.56 -23.26
CA PHE A 367 -7.84 3.56 -23.50
C PHE A 367 -7.41 2.42 -24.43
N VAL A 368 -7.88 1.21 -24.14
CA VAL A 368 -7.68 0.02 -24.98
C VAL A 368 -8.34 0.23 -26.34
N ALA A 369 -9.60 0.69 -26.38
CA ALA A 369 -10.28 0.98 -27.64
C ALA A 369 -9.54 2.02 -28.48
N GLY A 370 -9.11 3.13 -27.88
CA GLY A 370 -8.34 4.20 -28.53
C GLY A 370 -6.95 3.78 -29.00
N SER A 371 -6.34 2.80 -28.33
CA SER A 371 -5.04 2.24 -28.72
C SER A 371 -5.11 1.40 -30.01
N TYR A 372 -6.24 0.72 -30.28
CA TYR A 372 -6.37 -0.19 -31.43
C TYR A 372 -7.28 0.33 -32.56
N ALA A 373 -8.21 1.25 -32.28
CA ALA A 373 -9.10 1.83 -33.28
C ALA A 373 -8.38 2.52 -34.49
N PRO A 374 -7.20 3.17 -34.34
CA PRO A 374 -6.46 3.75 -35.46
C PRO A 374 -6.10 2.75 -36.57
N VAL A 375 -5.91 1.47 -36.25
CA VAL A 375 -5.69 0.41 -37.26
C VAL A 375 -6.92 0.26 -38.16
N GLY A 376 -8.12 0.37 -37.60
CA GLY A 376 -9.38 0.37 -38.35
C GLY A 376 -9.49 1.54 -39.34
N VAL A 377 -9.08 2.74 -38.91
CA VAL A 377 -8.98 3.94 -39.78
C VAL A 377 -7.99 3.70 -40.92
N ALA A 378 -6.77 3.25 -40.58
CA ALA A 378 -5.71 2.99 -41.53
C ALA A 378 -6.13 1.95 -42.58
N ALA A 379 -6.77 0.86 -42.17
CA ALA A 379 -7.27 -0.16 -43.09
C ALA A 379 -8.36 0.37 -44.04
N ALA A 380 -9.29 1.18 -43.54
CA ALA A 380 -10.38 1.76 -44.35
C ALA A 380 -9.86 2.75 -45.42
N ILE A 381 -8.85 3.55 -45.08
CA ILE A 381 -8.23 4.55 -45.97
C ILE A 381 -7.19 3.91 -46.91
N GLY A 382 -6.43 2.91 -46.44
CA GLY A 382 -5.37 2.28 -47.22
C GLY A 382 -5.88 1.31 -48.31
N TRP A 383 -6.98 0.60 -48.06
CA TRP A 383 -7.50 -0.44 -48.96
C TRP A 383 -9.01 -0.29 -49.29
N PRO A 384 -9.48 0.90 -49.70
CA PRO A 384 -10.91 1.18 -49.91
C PRO A 384 -11.57 0.30 -50.98
N ALA A 385 -10.79 -0.21 -51.94
CA ALA A 385 -11.27 -1.10 -53.01
C ALA A 385 -11.59 -2.54 -52.54
N THR A 386 -11.06 -2.99 -51.39
CA THR A 386 -11.30 -4.36 -50.88
C THR A 386 -11.79 -4.35 -49.42
N PRO A 387 -12.88 -3.62 -49.12
CA PRO A 387 -13.19 -3.20 -47.75
C PRO A 387 -13.58 -4.34 -46.80
N ARG A 388 -14.03 -5.50 -47.32
CA ARG A 388 -14.25 -6.70 -46.48
C ARG A 388 -12.93 -7.35 -46.07
N ARG A 389 -11.95 -7.43 -46.99
CA ARG A 389 -10.61 -7.95 -46.70
C ARG A 389 -9.83 -6.98 -45.80
N ALA A 390 -9.96 -5.67 -46.03
CA ALA A 390 -9.38 -4.63 -45.17
C ALA A 390 -9.90 -4.70 -43.73
N ALA A 391 -11.23 -4.85 -43.53
CA ALA A 391 -11.82 -5.02 -42.20
C ALA A 391 -11.27 -6.26 -41.47
N ILE A 392 -11.22 -7.41 -42.16
CA ILE A 392 -10.72 -8.67 -41.60
C ILE A 392 -9.23 -8.55 -41.26
N GLY A 393 -8.42 -7.98 -42.17
CA GLY A 393 -6.99 -7.73 -41.93
C GLY A 393 -6.73 -6.79 -40.76
N ALA A 394 -7.55 -5.74 -40.58
CA ALA A 394 -7.46 -4.85 -39.43
C ALA A 394 -7.72 -5.58 -38.11
N VAL A 395 -8.80 -6.37 -38.04
CA VAL A 395 -9.16 -7.14 -36.84
C VAL A 395 -8.12 -8.21 -36.53
N LEU A 396 -7.62 -8.93 -37.53
CA LEU A 396 -6.55 -9.92 -37.33
C LEU A 396 -5.27 -9.25 -36.86
N PHE A 397 -4.91 -8.09 -37.41
CA PHE A 397 -3.72 -7.35 -36.96
C PHE A 397 -3.88 -6.84 -35.52
N THR A 398 -5.02 -6.28 -35.13
CA THR A 398 -5.21 -5.82 -33.74
C THR A 398 -5.32 -6.97 -32.75
N LEU A 399 -5.89 -8.11 -33.14
CA LEU A 399 -5.84 -9.33 -32.33
C LEU A 399 -4.41 -9.82 -32.12
N VAL A 400 -3.58 -9.89 -33.16
CA VAL A 400 -2.17 -10.32 -33.03
C VAL A 400 -1.36 -9.31 -32.22
N LEU A 401 -1.50 -8.00 -32.46
CA LEU A 401 -0.78 -6.97 -31.72
C LEU A 401 -1.20 -6.93 -30.25
N CYS A 402 -2.51 -7.00 -29.97
CA CYS A 402 -3.02 -7.04 -28.61
C CYS A 402 -2.62 -8.33 -27.90
N PHE A 403 -2.69 -9.48 -28.56
CA PHE A 403 -2.22 -10.75 -28.01
C PHE A 403 -0.72 -10.70 -27.66
N ALA A 404 0.12 -10.14 -28.54
CA ALA A 404 1.54 -9.97 -28.26
C ALA A 404 1.80 -9.03 -27.06
N ILE A 405 1.00 -7.97 -26.91
CA ILE A 405 1.07 -7.04 -25.77
C ILE A 405 0.62 -7.72 -24.46
N GLU A 406 -0.52 -8.40 -24.45
CA GLU A 406 -1.01 -9.12 -23.26
C GLU A 406 -0.09 -10.30 -22.88
N LEU A 407 0.47 -11.01 -23.87
CA LEU A 407 1.51 -12.02 -23.67
C LEU A 407 2.77 -11.41 -23.06
N LEU A 408 3.23 -10.25 -23.54
CA LEU A 408 4.41 -9.57 -22.97
C LEU A 408 4.17 -9.09 -21.53
N LYS A 409 2.92 -8.77 -21.15
CA LYS A 409 2.55 -8.46 -19.74
C LYS A 409 2.69 -9.65 -18.79
N LEU A 410 2.66 -10.90 -19.27
CA LEU A 410 3.02 -12.07 -18.45
C LEU A 410 4.50 -12.04 -18.07
N PHE A 411 5.36 -11.57 -18.97
CA PHE A 411 6.81 -11.53 -18.78
C PHE A 411 7.33 -10.18 -18.28
N SER A 412 6.48 -9.17 -18.10
CA SER A 412 6.89 -7.86 -17.57
C SER A 412 6.55 -7.69 -16.09
N VAL A 413 7.46 -7.09 -15.32
CA VAL A 413 7.26 -6.71 -13.92
C VAL A 413 6.09 -5.71 -13.81
N GLY A 414 5.31 -5.80 -12.75
CA GLY A 414 4.27 -4.81 -12.42
C GLY A 414 3.02 -4.81 -13.31
N THR A 415 3.02 -5.50 -14.45
CA THR A 415 1.85 -5.57 -15.36
C THR A 415 1.03 -6.84 -15.17
N ARG A 416 -0.30 -6.73 -15.35
CA ARG A 416 -1.24 -7.86 -15.43
C ARG A 416 -1.87 -7.93 -16.82
N PRO A 417 -1.96 -9.11 -17.48
CA PRO A 417 -2.73 -9.27 -18.70
C PRO A 417 -4.25 -9.21 -18.47
N ASP A 418 -5.01 -8.68 -19.43
CA ASP A 418 -6.48 -8.79 -19.45
C ASP A 418 -6.95 -9.36 -20.81
N PRO A 419 -7.45 -10.61 -20.86
CA PRO A 419 -8.00 -11.23 -22.08
C PRO A 419 -9.16 -10.43 -22.71
N THR A 420 -9.87 -9.61 -21.92
CA THR A 420 -10.93 -8.72 -22.41
C THR A 420 -10.41 -7.72 -23.44
N ASN A 421 -9.14 -7.33 -23.35
CA ASN A 421 -8.53 -6.36 -24.26
C ASN A 421 -8.52 -6.85 -25.72
N LEU A 422 -8.48 -8.17 -25.96
CA LEU A 422 -8.59 -8.74 -27.31
C LEU A 422 -9.96 -8.44 -27.94
N LEU A 423 -11.03 -8.56 -27.16
CA LEU A 423 -12.40 -8.27 -27.60
C LEU A 423 -12.57 -6.78 -27.88
N ILE A 424 -12.06 -5.92 -27.00
CA ILE A 424 -12.09 -4.46 -27.13
C ILE A 424 -11.28 -4.02 -28.36
N ALA A 425 -10.08 -4.56 -28.56
CA ALA A 425 -9.20 -4.28 -29.69
C ALA A 425 -9.79 -4.69 -31.05
N ALA A 426 -10.46 -5.84 -31.11
CA ALA A 426 -11.16 -6.31 -32.30
C ALA A 426 -12.40 -5.44 -32.60
N ALA A 427 -13.22 -5.18 -31.58
CA ALA A 427 -14.45 -4.39 -31.71
C ALA A 427 -14.17 -2.93 -32.10
N SER A 428 -13.16 -2.29 -31.49
CA SER A 428 -12.81 -0.90 -31.78
C SER A 428 -12.25 -0.72 -33.19
N ALA A 429 -11.36 -1.62 -33.63
CA ALA A 429 -10.81 -1.62 -34.98
C ALA A 429 -11.89 -1.87 -36.06
N TRP A 430 -12.76 -2.87 -35.84
CA TRP A 430 -13.88 -3.15 -36.75
C TRP A 430 -14.88 -2.00 -36.80
N GLY A 431 -15.27 -1.47 -35.64
CA GLY A 431 -16.23 -0.39 -35.50
C GLY A 431 -15.76 0.89 -36.20
N LEU A 432 -14.52 1.32 -35.94
CA LEU A 432 -13.99 2.53 -36.55
C LEU A 432 -13.69 2.34 -38.05
N HIS A 433 -13.25 1.15 -38.49
CA HIS A 433 -13.19 0.81 -39.91
C HIS A 433 -14.58 0.94 -40.59
N TRP A 434 -15.65 0.44 -39.95
CA TRP A 434 -17.01 0.53 -40.47
C TRP A 434 -17.49 1.98 -40.58
N VAL A 435 -17.25 2.81 -39.55
CA VAL A 435 -17.56 4.26 -39.58
C VAL A 435 -16.82 4.97 -40.71
N VAL A 436 -15.49 4.79 -40.80
CA VAL A 436 -14.67 5.46 -41.83
C VAL A 436 -15.06 4.98 -43.23
N ARG A 437 -15.31 3.69 -43.44
CA ARG A 437 -15.82 3.17 -44.72
C ARG A 437 -17.16 3.83 -45.09
N ARG A 438 -18.08 4.03 -44.15
CA ARG A 438 -19.36 4.70 -44.41
C ARG A 438 -19.17 6.16 -44.81
N LEU A 439 -18.17 6.86 -44.27
CA LEU A 439 -17.79 8.20 -44.71
C LEU A 439 -17.19 8.20 -46.12
N LEU A 440 -16.22 7.30 -46.38
CA LEU A 440 -15.50 7.22 -47.66
C LEU A 440 -16.40 6.83 -48.85
N ALA A 441 -17.23 5.79 -48.70
CA ALA A 441 -18.01 5.22 -49.80
C ALA A 441 -19.01 6.21 -50.43
N HIS A 442 -19.44 7.23 -49.68
CA HIS A 442 -20.40 8.23 -50.16
C HIS A 442 -19.72 9.52 -50.66
N GLY A 443 -18.40 9.66 -50.47
CA GLY A 443 -17.60 10.71 -51.13
C GLY A 443 -17.52 10.51 -52.64
N ALA A 444 -17.35 9.26 -53.09
CA ALA A 444 -17.35 8.90 -54.50
C ALA A 444 -18.71 9.19 -55.17
N ALA A 445 -19.81 8.80 -54.51
CA ALA A 445 -21.18 9.06 -54.99
C ALA A 445 -21.56 10.56 -55.06
N TRP A 446 -20.72 11.46 -54.51
CA TRP A 446 -20.88 12.92 -54.62
C TRP A 446 -20.27 13.51 -55.89
N VAL A 447 -19.43 12.76 -56.61
CA VAL A 447 -18.75 13.21 -57.83
C VAL A 447 -19.53 12.82 -59.10
N GLU A 448 -20.35 11.76 -59.04
CA GLU A 448 -21.01 11.17 -60.23
C GLU A 448 -22.49 11.58 -60.44
N ALA A 449 -23.03 12.52 -59.66
CA ALA A 449 -24.44 12.96 -59.81
C ALA A 449 -24.62 13.83 -61.08
N PRO A 450 -25.44 13.42 -62.08
CA PRO A 450 -25.55 14.14 -63.34
C PRO A 450 -26.57 15.29 -63.29
N GLY A 451 -26.20 16.43 -63.88
CA GLY A 451 -27.16 17.43 -64.38
C GLY A 451 -27.11 18.82 -63.74
N GLN A 452 -26.26 19.70 -64.29
CA GLN A 452 -26.72 20.95 -64.91
C GLN A 452 -25.59 21.56 -65.75
N ALA A 453 -25.82 21.69 -67.06
CA ALA A 453 -24.89 22.33 -67.97
C ALA A 453 -25.02 23.85 -67.88
N ALA A 454 -23.90 24.53 -67.58
CA ALA A 454 -23.71 25.94 -67.87
C ALA A 454 -22.25 26.17 -68.21
N THR A 455 -22.00 26.64 -69.43
CA THR A 455 -20.66 26.82 -70.01
C THR A 455 -19.87 27.93 -69.32
N ARG A 456 -18.76 27.57 -68.68
CA ARG A 456 -17.65 28.49 -68.38
C ARG A 456 -16.31 27.78 -68.61
N PRO A 457 -15.33 28.43 -69.27
CA PRO A 457 -14.04 27.81 -69.52
C PRO A 457 -13.28 27.60 -68.20
N ALA A 458 -12.67 26.43 -68.05
CA ALA A 458 -11.83 26.13 -66.89
C ALA A 458 -10.49 26.85 -67.00
N PRO A 459 -9.97 27.49 -65.92
CA PRO A 459 -8.59 27.93 -65.87
C PRO A 459 -7.64 26.71 -65.89
N PRO A 460 -6.39 26.86 -66.37
CA PRO A 460 -5.47 25.75 -66.57
C PRO A 460 -5.17 25.01 -65.26
N ALA A 461 -5.02 23.68 -65.36
CA ALA A 461 -4.77 22.81 -64.23
C ALA A 461 -3.40 23.10 -63.58
N ALA A 462 -3.41 23.92 -62.53
CA ALA A 462 -2.25 24.11 -61.67
C ALA A 462 -1.85 22.75 -61.07
N ARG A 463 -0.62 22.31 -61.37
CA ARG A 463 -0.05 21.02 -60.93
C ARG A 463 -0.21 20.88 -59.41
N GLY A 464 -0.80 19.76 -58.96
CA GLY A 464 -1.25 19.57 -57.57
C GLY A 464 -0.14 19.42 -56.55
N ALA A 465 0.47 20.53 -56.13
CA ALA A 465 1.61 20.58 -55.20
C ALA A 465 1.42 21.51 -53.98
N THR A 466 0.18 21.86 -53.61
CA THR A 466 -0.08 22.82 -52.50
C THR A 466 -1.25 22.47 -51.56
N ALA A 467 -1.77 21.23 -51.58
CA ALA A 467 -2.85 20.81 -50.66
C ALA A 467 -2.37 20.49 -49.22
N TRP A 468 -1.12 20.04 -49.04
CA TRP A 468 -0.63 19.50 -47.77
C TRP A 468 -0.05 20.57 -46.82
N ARG A 469 0.39 21.72 -47.35
CA ARG A 469 0.98 22.81 -46.53
C ARG A 469 0.04 23.37 -45.46
N PRO A 470 -1.24 23.74 -45.73
CA PRO A 470 -2.13 24.22 -44.68
C PRO A 470 -2.52 23.13 -43.67
N VAL A 471 -2.45 21.85 -44.05
CA VAL A 471 -2.64 20.73 -43.11
C VAL A 471 -1.41 20.58 -42.21
N LEU A 472 -0.19 20.60 -42.76
CA LEU A 472 1.05 20.56 -41.98
C LEU A 472 1.17 21.77 -41.03
N LEU A 473 0.99 23.00 -41.54
CA LEU A 473 1.08 24.22 -40.74
C LEU A 473 -0.08 24.39 -39.74
N GLY A 474 -1.28 23.86 -40.07
CA GLY A 474 -2.47 23.96 -39.20
C GLY A 474 -2.66 22.80 -38.21
N ALA A 475 -2.02 21.65 -38.43
CA ALA A 475 -2.11 20.47 -37.55
C ALA A 475 -0.83 20.18 -36.77
N VAL A 476 0.35 20.27 -37.40
CA VAL A 476 1.59 19.81 -36.76
C VAL A 476 2.16 20.87 -35.82
N LEU A 477 2.06 22.15 -36.16
CA LEU A 477 2.55 23.24 -35.29
C LEU A 477 1.80 23.35 -33.95
N PRO A 478 0.45 23.31 -33.89
CA PRO A 478 -0.25 23.32 -32.60
C PRO A 478 0.05 22.09 -31.75
N VAL A 479 0.19 20.91 -32.38
CA VAL A 479 0.52 19.66 -31.70
C VAL A 479 1.96 19.66 -31.19
N ALA A 480 2.92 20.17 -31.97
CA ALA A 480 4.32 20.33 -31.57
C ALA A 480 4.50 21.41 -30.50
N ALA A 481 3.74 22.52 -30.57
CA ALA A 481 3.74 23.55 -29.53
C ALA A 481 3.13 23.02 -28.22
N LEU A 482 2.04 22.24 -28.28
CA LEU A 482 1.47 21.57 -27.11
C LEU A 482 2.46 20.57 -26.50
N PHE A 483 3.12 19.74 -27.32
CA PHE A 483 4.18 18.83 -26.87
C PHE A 483 5.35 19.58 -26.24
N ALA A 484 5.80 20.69 -26.83
CA ALA A 484 6.88 21.50 -26.30
C ALA A 484 6.51 22.14 -24.96
N VAL A 485 5.32 22.74 -24.83
CA VAL A 485 4.83 23.32 -23.57
C VAL A 485 4.73 22.26 -22.48
N VAL A 486 4.18 21.08 -22.77
CA VAL A 486 4.05 20.02 -21.75
C VAL A 486 5.42 19.43 -21.39
N ALA A 487 6.32 19.27 -22.36
CA ALA A 487 7.69 18.79 -22.10
C ALA A 487 8.56 19.78 -21.30
N THR A 488 8.26 21.09 -21.33
CA THR A 488 8.99 22.11 -20.56
C THR A 488 8.33 22.51 -19.23
N THR A 489 7.07 22.14 -19.00
CA THR A 489 6.31 22.55 -17.79
C THR A 489 5.98 21.40 -16.82
N VAL A 490 6.16 20.14 -17.20
CA VAL A 490 5.99 18.98 -16.30
C VAL A 490 7.35 18.59 -15.70
N PRO A 491 7.49 18.48 -14.36
CA PRO A 491 8.68 17.93 -13.73
C PRO A 491 9.03 16.52 -14.24
N SER A 492 10.31 16.24 -14.40
CA SER A 492 10.83 14.98 -14.97
C SER A 492 10.67 13.74 -14.07
N ALA A 493 10.04 13.88 -12.89
CA ALA A 493 9.76 12.77 -11.99
C ALA A 493 8.51 12.00 -12.47
N PRO A 494 8.60 10.68 -12.73
CA PRO A 494 7.40 9.88 -12.90
C PRO A 494 6.63 9.84 -11.56
N PRO A 495 5.30 9.98 -11.56
CA PRO A 495 4.52 9.62 -10.38
C PRO A 495 4.70 8.14 -10.08
N ALA A 496 4.58 7.78 -8.80
CA ALA A 496 4.61 6.38 -8.39
C ALA A 496 3.55 5.59 -9.18
N GLY A 497 3.96 4.46 -9.76
CA GLY A 497 3.01 3.54 -10.37
C GLY A 497 2.04 2.97 -9.31
N PRO A 498 0.91 2.38 -9.72
CA PRO A 498 0.06 1.65 -8.80
C PRO A 498 0.88 0.62 -8.02
N LEU A 499 0.71 0.63 -6.69
CA LEU A 499 1.45 -0.24 -5.77
C LEU A 499 1.02 -1.72 -5.89
N ASP A 500 -0.06 -1.98 -6.64
CA ASP A 500 -0.57 -3.30 -7.03
C ASP A 500 0.13 -3.91 -8.26
N GLY A 501 1.27 -3.35 -8.67
CA GLY A 501 2.13 -3.99 -9.66
C GLY A 501 2.67 -5.31 -9.09
N ALA A 502 2.09 -6.44 -9.51
CA ALA A 502 2.33 -7.78 -8.96
C ALA A 502 3.79 -8.01 -8.52
N ALA A 503 4.04 -7.85 -7.22
CA ALA A 503 5.37 -7.95 -6.65
C ALA A 503 5.85 -9.40 -6.76
N ALA A 504 7.08 -9.59 -7.24
CA ALA A 504 7.66 -10.91 -7.35
C ALA A 504 7.83 -11.51 -5.94
N THR A 505 7.10 -12.58 -5.65
CA THR A 505 7.26 -13.35 -4.41
C THR A 505 8.53 -14.22 -4.46
N TYR A 506 8.79 -15.01 -3.42
CA TYR A 506 9.87 -15.99 -3.45
C TYR A 506 9.70 -16.99 -4.61
N PRO A 507 10.79 -17.38 -5.29
CA PRO A 507 10.73 -18.38 -6.36
C PRO A 507 10.15 -19.71 -5.84
N PRO A 508 9.40 -20.46 -6.66
CA PRO A 508 8.94 -21.79 -6.28
C PRO A 508 10.13 -22.74 -6.13
N PRO A 509 10.00 -23.82 -5.33
CA PRO A 509 11.08 -24.80 -5.15
C PRO A 509 11.66 -25.36 -6.46
N SER A 510 10.86 -25.45 -7.52
CA SER A 510 11.25 -25.91 -8.86
C SER A 510 12.10 -24.92 -9.67
N ALA A 511 12.14 -23.64 -9.28
CA ALA A 511 12.91 -22.59 -9.94
C ALA A 511 14.24 -22.27 -9.24
N ILE A 512 14.56 -22.95 -8.13
CA ILE A 512 15.79 -22.76 -7.36
C ILE A 512 16.73 -23.94 -7.68
N PRO A 513 18.03 -23.69 -7.96
CA PRO A 513 19.00 -24.77 -8.16
C PRO A 513 19.04 -25.73 -6.96
N PRO A 514 19.00 -27.06 -7.15
CA PRO A 514 19.00 -28.02 -6.05
C PRO A 514 20.18 -27.83 -5.08
N VAL A 515 19.89 -27.82 -3.78
CA VAL A 515 20.94 -27.74 -2.75
C VAL A 515 21.53 -29.12 -2.43
N ASP A 516 22.85 -29.20 -2.45
CA ASP A 516 23.60 -30.30 -1.86
C ASP A 516 24.18 -29.87 -0.51
N LEU A 517 24.01 -30.73 0.50
CA LEU A 517 24.45 -30.51 1.87
C LEU A 517 25.29 -31.73 2.25
N PRO A 518 26.61 -31.74 1.96
CA PRO A 518 27.45 -32.93 2.10
C PRO A 518 27.61 -33.36 3.57
N GLU A 519 27.55 -32.40 4.51
CA GLU A 519 27.64 -32.64 5.95
C GLU A 519 26.28 -32.93 6.60
N PHE A 520 25.20 -33.11 5.80
CA PHE A 520 23.88 -33.38 6.33
C PHE A 520 23.80 -34.73 7.06
N ARG A 521 23.32 -34.70 8.30
CA ARG A 521 23.15 -35.89 9.14
C ARG A 521 21.89 -36.67 8.73
N PHE A 522 22.08 -37.72 7.95
CA PHE A 522 20.96 -38.60 7.54
C PHE A 522 20.43 -39.53 8.64
N ALA A 523 21.25 -39.84 9.65
CA ALA A 523 20.87 -40.64 10.81
C ALA A 523 19.77 -39.94 11.63
N ARG A 524 18.79 -40.72 12.11
CA ARG A 524 17.63 -40.21 12.88
C ARG A 524 17.81 -40.40 14.39
N PRO A 525 17.19 -39.55 15.24
CA PRO A 525 16.41 -38.36 14.85
C PRO A 525 17.31 -37.20 14.38
N ARG A 526 16.91 -36.55 13.28
CA ARG A 526 17.64 -35.44 12.64
C ARG A 526 17.39 -34.12 13.32
N LEU A 527 16.20 -33.91 13.86
CA LEU A 527 15.85 -32.76 14.68
C LEU A 527 16.48 -32.90 16.08
N PRO A 528 16.68 -31.78 16.82
CA PRO A 528 17.00 -31.84 18.25
C PRO A 528 15.98 -32.71 18.99
N HIS A 529 16.46 -33.60 19.86
CA HIS A 529 15.67 -34.64 20.54
C HIS A 529 16.29 -35.00 21.90
N PRO A 530 15.52 -35.62 22.83
CA PRO A 530 16.06 -36.11 24.10
C PRO A 530 17.19 -37.13 23.89
N SER A 531 18.39 -36.81 24.39
CA SER A 531 19.49 -37.76 24.42
C SER A 531 19.30 -38.80 25.53
N PRO A 532 19.96 -39.98 25.46
CA PRO A 532 19.97 -40.94 26.57
C PRO A 532 20.47 -40.34 27.88
N GLY A 533 21.40 -39.38 27.82
CA GLY A 533 21.89 -38.63 28.98
C GLY A 533 20.82 -37.73 29.59
N ASP A 534 20.06 -37.01 28.75
CA ASP A 534 18.93 -36.17 29.20
C ASP A 534 17.87 -37.01 29.89
N ILE A 535 17.51 -38.16 29.30
CA ILE A 535 16.52 -39.08 29.84
C ILE A 535 16.97 -39.62 31.21
N ALA A 536 18.22 -40.06 31.33
CA ALA A 536 18.77 -40.53 32.59
C ALA A 536 18.81 -39.42 33.66
N LEU A 537 19.18 -38.20 33.28
CA LEU A 537 19.21 -37.05 34.18
C LEU A 537 17.80 -36.63 34.65
N LEU A 538 16.82 -36.64 33.76
CA LEU A 538 15.40 -36.42 34.08
C LEU A 538 14.87 -37.53 35.01
N GLN A 539 15.16 -38.80 34.74
CA GLN A 539 14.77 -39.91 35.62
C GLN A 539 15.37 -39.78 37.02
N ALA A 540 16.64 -39.38 37.13
CA ALA A 540 17.34 -39.27 38.40
C ALA A 540 16.96 -38.02 39.22
N ARG A 541 16.70 -36.88 38.57
CA ARG A 541 16.51 -35.58 39.25
C ARG A 541 15.13 -34.94 39.11
N ASN A 542 14.33 -35.33 38.11
CA ASN A 542 12.96 -34.85 37.93
C ASN A 542 12.01 -35.90 37.31
N PRO A 543 11.83 -37.07 37.96
CA PRO A 543 10.92 -38.11 37.45
C PRO A 543 9.45 -37.64 37.37
N GLY A 544 9.09 -36.61 38.13
CA GLY A 544 7.77 -35.99 38.10
C GLY A 544 7.42 -35.38 36.74
N TYR A 545 8.38 -34.76 36.04
CA TYR A 545 8.18 -34.25 34.68
C TYR A 545 7.83 -35.37 33.69
N LEU A 546 8.58 -36.47 33.71
CA LEU A 546 8.31 -37.64 32.87
C LEU A 546 6.96 -38.29 33.21
N GLY A 547 6.62 -38.37 34.50
CA GLY A 547 5.32 -38.83 34.97
C GLY A 547 4.16 -37.95 34.49
N GLN A 548 4.34 -36.62 34.47
CA GLN A 548 3.34 -35.67 33.97
C GLN A 548 3.12 -35.83 32.46
N ILE A 549 4.18 -35.91 31.66
CA ILE A 549 4.07 -36.13 30.21
C ILE A 549 3.39 -37.47 29.91
N ALA A 550 3.81 -38.56 30.56
CA ALA A 550 3.21 -39.88 30.40
C ALA A 550 1.74 -39.95 30.88
N ASN A 551 1.36 -39.13 31.86
CA ASN A 551 -0.02 -38.98 32.28
C ASN A 551 -0.85 -38.21 31.24
N ILE A 552 -0.38 -37.05 30.77
CA ILE A 552 -1.07 -36.24 29.76
C ILE A 552 -1.28 -37.04 28.47
N ALA A 553 -0.27 -37.76 27.99
CA ALA A 553 -0.37 -38.63 26.81
C ALA A 553 -1.45 -39.74 26.95
N ARG A 554 -1.74 -40.17 28.19
CA ARG A 554 -2.74 -41.20 28.48
C ARG A 554 -4.14 -40.64 28.71
N THR A 555 -4.24 -39.51 29.43
CA THR A 555 -5.53 -38.96 29.90
C THR A 555 -6.13 -37.92 28.97
N ASN A 556 -5.32 -37.20 28.19
CA ASN A 556 -5.78 -36.26 27.18
C ASN A 556 -5.47 -36.82 25.79
N PRO A 557 -6.47 -37.32 25.04
CA PRO A 557 -6.24 -37.84 23.70
C PRO A 557 -5.77 -36.82 22.66
N GLY A 558 -5.69 -35.51 22.92
CA GLY A 558 -5.21 -34.53 21.93
C GLY A 558 -4.48 -33.30 22.51
N ALA A 559 -3.26 -33.39 23.04
CA ALA A 559 -2.54 -34.59 23.49
C ALA A 559 -1.37 -35.07 22.60
N VAL A 560 -1.26 -34.58 21.36
CA VAL A 560 -0.35 -35.16 20.36
C VAL A 560 1.12 -34.95 20.70
N ASP A 561 1.56 -33.73 21.03
CA ASP A 561 2.98 -33.47 21.37
C ASP A 561 3.45 -34.25 22.60
N ALA A 562 2.57 -34.40 23.61
CA ALA A 562 2.87 -35.19 24.81
C ALA A 562 2.98 -36.69 24.50
N ALA A 563 2.16 -37.21 23.59
CA ALA A 563 2.26 -38.60 23.13
C ALA A 563 3.55 -38.85 22.34
N ILE A 564 3.93 -37.92 21.45
CA ILE A 564 5.20 -37.99 20.69
C ILE A 564 6.40 -38.00 21.66
N LEU A 565 6.45 -37.08 22.62
CA LEU A 565 7.53 -37.01 23.60
C LEU A 565 7.56 -38.26 24.52
N ALA A 566 6.41 -38.75 24.97
CA ALA A 566 6.33 -39.98 25.77
C ALA A 566 6.89 -41.19 25.02
N ALA A 567 6.55 -41.35 23.72
CA ALA A 567 7.08 -42.41 22.86
C ALA A 567 8.58 -42.27 22.59
N ALA A 568 9.10 -41.05 22.47
CA ALA A 568 10.52 -40.78 22.25
C ALA A 568 11.36 -41.08 23.50
N VAL A 569 10.87 -40.70 24.70
CA VAL A 569 11.55 -40.98 25.97
C VAL A 569 11.43 -42.45 26.39
N LYS A 570 10.27 -43.06 26.15
CA LYS A 570 10.03 -44.48 26.44
C LYS A 570 9.28 -45.12 25.25
N PRO A 571 9.99 -45.83 24.36
CA PRO A 571 9.37 -46.57 23.26
C PRO A 571 8.24 -47.48 23.74
N TYR A 572 7.20 -47.60 22.92
CA TYR A 572 5.98 -48.39 23.19
C TYR A 572 5.20 -47.99 24.45
N SER A 573 5.44 -46.80 25.02
CA SER A 573 4.70 -46.29 26.20
C SER A 573 3.30 -45.73 25.90
N VAL A 574 2.97 -45.54 24.62
CA VAL A 574 1.70 -44.98 24.12
C VAL A 574 1.15 -45.81 22.97
N ASP A 575 -0.15 -45.66 22.71
CA ASP A 575 -0.81 -46.19 21.52
C ASP A 575 -0.41 -45.35 20.29
N LEU A 576 0.50 -45.90 19.48
CA LEU A 576 0.98 -45.25 18.26
C LEU A 576 -0.10 -45.21 17.17
N ALA A 577 -0.90 -46.26 16.99
CA ALA A 577 -1.97 -46.28 15.98
C ALA A 577 -3.00 -45.16 16.24
N ARG A 578 -3.38 -44.93 17.50
CA ARG A 578 -4.26 -43.81 17.89
C ARG A 578 -3.56 -42.44 17.82
N THR A 579 -2.24 -42.40 17.80
CA THR A 579 -1.46 -41.17 17.60
C THR A 579 -1.37 -40.84 16.10
N HIS A 580 -1.14 -41.85 15.27
CA HIS A 580 -1.19 -41.80 13.81
C HIS A 580 -2.54 -41.30 13.29
N GLU A 581 -3.64 -41.90 13.73
CA GLU A 581 -5.01 -41.52 13.34
C GLU A 581 -5.25 -40.00 13.47
N LYS A 582 -4.80 -39.42 14.58
CA LYS A 582 -4.97 -37.98 14.87
C LYS A 582 -4.06 -37.10 14.03
N LEU A 583 -2.81 -37.52 13.80
CA LEU A 583 -1.87 -36.84 12.91
C LEU A 583 -2.43 -36.81 11.48
N MET A 584 -3.02 -37.91 11.02
CA MET A 584 -3.68 -37.98 9.71
C MET A 584 -4.96 -37.13 9.64
N ALA A 585 -5.70 -36.99 10.75
CA ALA A 585 -6.88 -36.14 10.85
C ALA A 585 -6.59 -34.63 10.85
N LEU A 586 -5.32 -34.22 10.97
CA LEU A 586 -4.95 -32.80 10.93
C LEU A 586 -5.27 -32.17 9.56
N ARG A 587 -5.97 -31.05 9.60
CA ARG A 587 -6.20 -30.15 8.46
C ARG A 587 -5.27 -28.95 8.59
N PHE A 588 -4.65 -28.54 7.50
CA PHE A 588 -3.82 -27.32 7.46
C PHE A 588 -4.71 -26.08 7.36
N TRP A 589 -4.46 -25.08 8.21
CA TRP A 589 -5.18 -23.80 8.24
C TRP A 589 -4.26 -22.66 8.71
N GLU A 590 -4.69 -21.41 8.50
CA GLU A 590 -3.86 -20.21 8.69
C GLU A 590 -2.45 -20.39 8.09
N ARG A 591 -1.41 -20.34 8.93
CA ARG A 591 -0.01 -20.43 8.51
C ARG A 591 0.59 -21.83 8.67
N GLY A 592 -0.24 -22.87 8.88
CA GLY A 592 0.10 -24.31 8.87
C GLY A 592 0.99 -24.84 10.01
N HIS A 593 1.77 -23.96 10.65
CA HIS A 593 2.82 -24.32 11.61
C HIS A 593 2.35 -25.21 12.76
N ALA A 594 1.14 -24.99 13.27
CA ALA A 594 0.58 -25.74 14.39
C ALA A 594 0.24 -27.21 14.04
N GLN A 595 0.18 -27.56 12.75
CA GLN A 595 0.01 -28.95 12.29
C GLN A 595 1.32 -29.56 11.78
N VAL A 596 2.13 -28.77 11.07
CA VAL A 596 3.38 -29.25 10.48
C VAL A 596 4.43 -29.56 11.55
N LYS A 597 4.50 -28.78 12.64
CA LYS A 597 5.44 -29.03 13.76
C LYS A 597 5.25 -30.42 14.40
N PRO A 598 4.06 -30.84 14.87
CA PRO A 598 3.87 -32.18 15.42
C PRO A 598 4.05 -33.30 14.39
N LEU A 599 3.66 -33.10 13.12
CA LEU A 599 3.91 -34.08 12.04
C LEU A 599 5.41 -34.32 11.83
N ALA A 600 6.23 -33.26 11.82
CA ALA A 600 7.68 -33.36 11.65
C ALA A 600 8.33 -34.14 12.81
N LEU A 601 7.94 -33.87 14.05
CA LEU A 601 8.46 -34.58 15.23
C LEU A 601 8.00 -36.04 15.27
N ALA A 602 6.73 -36.31 15.00
CA ALA A 602 6.22 -37.68 14.95
C ALA A 602 6.96 -38.53 13.92
N TYR A 603 7.20 -37.98 12.73
CA TYR A 603 7.89 -38.69 11.65
C TYR A 603 9.39 -38.90 11.94
N ASP A 604 10.09 -37.88 12.46
CA ASP A 604 11.54 -37.94 12.68
C ASP A 604 11.95 -38.66 13.98
N TRP A 605 11.33 -38.34 15.12
CA TRP A 605 11.70 -38.91 16.41
C TRP A 605 11.25 -40.37 16.58
N LEU A 606 10.11 -40.73 16.01
CA LEU A 606 9.51 -42.07 16.18
C LEU A 606 9.65 -42.94 14.93
N TYR A 607 10.50 -42.54 13.98
CA TYR A 607 10.66 -43.17 12.66
C TYR A 607 10.66 -44.70 12.73
N ASP A 608 11.50 -45.29 13.60
CA ASP A 608 11.65 -46.75 13.72
C ASP A 608 10.56 -47.45 14.55
N GLN A 609 9.72 -46.70 15.27
CA GLN A 609 8.58 -47.25 16.02
C GLN A 609 7.32 -47.41 15.14
N TRP A 610 7.21 -46.67 14.03
CA TRP A 610 6.10 -46.78 13.08
C TRP A 610 6.19 -48.06 12.23
N THR A 611 5.05 -48.70 11.98
CA THR A 611 4.93 -49.68 10.90
C THR A 611 5.19 -49.03 9.54
N VAL A 612 5.55 -49.81 8.52
CA VAL A 612 5.83 -49.27 7.18
C VAL A 612 4.65 -48.45 6.62
N PRO A 613 3.38 -48.91 6.65
CA PRO A 613 2.26 -48.13 6.13
C PRO A 613 1.98 -46.84 6.92
N GLU A 614 2.14 -46.86 8.25
CA GLU A 614 2.01 -45.65 9.08
C GLU A 614 3.11 -44.63 8.76
N ARG A 615 4.34 -45.11 8.57
CA ARG A 615 5.52 -44.30 8.24
C ARG A 615 5.39 -43.65 6.86
N GLU A 616 4.92 -44.39 5.87
CA GLU A 616 4.69 -43.86 4.51
C GLU A 616 3.56 -42.83 4.49
N SER A 617 2.43 -43.12 5.12
CA SER A 617 1.32 -42.16 5.20
C SER A 617 1.67 -40.89 6.00
N LEU A 618 2.47 -40.99 7.07
CA LEU A 618 3.00 -39.82 7.78
C LEU A 618 4.00 -39.02 6.94
N ARG A 619 4.89 -39.68 6.18
CA ARG A 619 5.83 -39.02 5.26
C ARG A 619 5.06 -38.16 4.25
N ASP A 620 4.05 -38.76 3.63
CA ASP A 620 3.32 -38.13 2.54
C ASP A 620 2.40 -37.02 3.10
N LYS A 621 1.81 -37.21 4.29
CA LYS A 621 1.07 -36.18 5.03
C LYS A 621 1.94 -34.99 5.46
N LEU A 622 3.17 -35.25 5.89
CA LEU A 622 4.15 -34.21 6.19
C LEU A 622 4.58 -33.45 4.93
N ALA A 623 4.63 -34.12 3.77
CA ALA A 623 4.91 -33.48 2.49
C ALA A 623 3.77 -32.53 2.06
N GLU A 624 2.49 -32.92 2.21
CA GLU A 624 1.35 -31.99 2.05
C GLU A 624 1.50 -30.74 2.93
N GLY A 625 1.89 -30.93 4.19
CA GLY A 625 2.11 -29.84 5.13
C GLY A 625 3.27 -28.92 4.72
N CYS A 626 4.34 -29.48 4.19
CA CYS A 626 5.45 -28.71 3.63
C CYS A 626 5.03 -27.89 2.40
N ASP A 627 4.25 -28.48 1.48
CA ASP A 627 3.69 -27.73 0.34
C ASP A 627 2.86 -26.55 0.84
N TYR A 628 1.97 -26.78 1.82
CA TYR A 628 1.08 -25.77 2.38
C TYR A 628 1.84 -24.59 3.00
N VAL A 629 2.87 -24.86 3.81
CA VAL A 629 3.67 -23.79 4.44
C VAL A 629 4.48 -23.01 3.40
N ILE A 630 5.05 -23.67 2.38
CA ILE A 630 5.72 -23.00 1.26
C ILE A 630 4.73 -22.13 0.49
N ASP A 631 3.54 -22.65 0.19
CA ASP A 631 2.48 -21.95 -0.54
C ASP A 631 2.01 -20.69 0.21
N VAL A 632 1.79 -20.78 1.53
CA VAL A 632 1.47 -19.63 2.39
C VAL A 632 2.61 -18.60 2.40
N ILE A 633 3.86 -19.01 2.65
CA ILE A 633 5.02 -18.09 2.68
C ILE A 633 5.13 -17.32 1.35
N ARG A 634 4.82 -17.97 0.22
CA ARG A 634 4.86 -17.36 -1.11
C ARG A 634 3.64 -16.49 -1.40
N LYS A 635 2.42 -16.95 -1.14
CA LYS A 635 1.18 -16.20 -1.43
C LYS A 635 1.01 -14.98 -0.54
N GLU A 636 1.34 -15.10 0.75
CA GLU A 636 1.26 -14.02 1.73
C GLU A 636 2.55 -13.17 1.80
N GLN A 637 3.58 -13.52 1.01
CA GLN A 637 4.84 -12.78 0.93
C GLN A 637 5.51 -12.58 2.31
N LEU A 638 5.54 -13.64 3.12
CA LEU A 638 5.98 -13.57 4.52
C LEU A 638 7.45 -13.17 4.61
N SER A 639 7.71 -11.93 5.03
CA SER A 639 9.01 -11.26 4.99
C SER A 639 9.90 -11.55 6.21
N PRO A 640 11.24 -11.61 6.05
CA PRO A 640 12.19 -11.67 7.17
C PRO A 640 12.24 -10.39 8.03
N TYR A 641 11.60 -9.29 7.60
CA TYR A 641 11.43 -8.07 8.38
C TYR A 641 10.11 -8.02 9.17
N ASN A 642 9.25 -9.04 9.04
CA ASN A 642 7.88 -9.09 9.57
C ASN A 642 7.67 -10.32 10.47
N VAL A 643 7.18 -10.11 11.70
CA VAL A 643 6.82 -11.15 12.67
C VAL A 643 6.11 -12.37 12.07
N TYR A 644 5.24 -12.21 11.06
CA TYR A 644 4.46 -13.34 10.52
C TYR A 644 5.31 -14.48 9.95
N LEU A 645 6.55 -14.25 9.51
CA LEU A 645 7.44 -15.32 9.02
C LEU A 645 8.03 -16.16 10.17
N TYR A 646 8.57 -15.50 11.19
CA TYR A 646 9.33 -16.13 12.28
C TYR A 646 8.53 -16.32 13.59
N ASN A 647 7.28 -15.85 13.65
CA ASN A 647 6.28 -16.35 14.61
C ASN A 647 5.67 -17.66 14.10
N ALA A 648 6.53 -18.70 14.00
CA ALA A 648 6.30 -20.13 13.75
C ALA A 648 6.36 -20.74 12.32
N PRO A 649 5.98 -20.08 11.19
CA PRO A 649 6.03 -20.70 9.86
C PRO A 649 7.42 -21.15 9.41
N LEU A 650 8.45 -20.32 9.61
CA LEU A 650 9.82 -20.67 9.22
C LEU A 650 10.35 -21.87 10.02
N GLN A 651 10.01 -21.98 11.31
CA GLN A 651 10.36 -23.12 12.17
C GLN A 651 9.67 -24.40 11.70
N ALA A 652 8.40 -24.31 11.28
CA ALA A 652 7.66 -25.44 10.74
C ALA A 652 8.23 -25.92 9.40
N LEU A 653 8.55 -24.99 8.49
CA LEU A 653 9.23 -25.26 7.22
C LEU A 653 10.59 -25.92 7.43
N MET A 654 11.41 -25.37 8.34
CA MET A 654 12.72 -25.92 8.67
C MET A 654 12.59 -27.37 9.18
N ALA A 655 11.68 -27.62 10.12
CA ALA A 655 11.49 -28.94 10.70
C ALA A 655 11.01 -29.99 9.67
N CYS A 656 10.02 -29.66 8.83
CA CYS A 656 9.53 -30.61 7.82
C CYS A 656 10.53 -30.85 6.68
N ALA A 657 11.28 -29.82 6.25
CA ALA A 657 12.32 -29.96 5.25
C ALA A 657 13.47 -30.86 5.74
N ILE A 658 13.96 -30.67 6.97
CA ILE A 658 14.98 -31.55 7.59
C ILE A 658 14.47 -32.99 7.70
N ALA A 659 13.24 -33.17 8.19
CA ALA A 659 12.66 -34.49 8.40
C ALA A 659 12.46 -35.27 7.08
N LEU A 660 12.17 -34.59 5.97
CA LEU A 660 11.90 -35.19 4.65
C LEU A 660 13.10 -35.18 3.66
N TYR A 661 14.20 -34.51 3.95
CA TYR A 661 15.34 -34.41 3.01
C TYR A 661 15.86 -35.81 2.64
N ARG A 662 15.86 -36.10 1.33
CA ARG A 662 16.17 -37.40 0.70
C ARG A 662 15.27 -38.60 1.08
N ASP A 663 14.23 -38.42 1.91
CA ASP A 663 13.28 -39.50 2.28
C ASP A 663 11.97 -39.48 1.46
N HIS A 664 11.60 -38.32 0.91
CA HIS A 664 10.45 -38.14 0.03
C HIS A 664 10.90 -37.60 -1.34
N PRO A 665 10.29 -37.97 -2.48
CA PRO A 665 10.70 -37.48 -3.81
C PRO A 665 10.76 -35.95 -3.95
N ARG A 666 9.88 -35.23 -3.23
CA ARG A 666 9.87 -33.75 -3.15
C ARG A 666 10.80 -33.16 -2.08
N GLY A 667 11.38 -33.98 -1.20
CA GLY A 667 12.18 -33.53 -0.06
C GLY A 667 13.42 -32.72 -0.43
N GLY A 668 14.04 -33.02 -1.58
CA GLY A 668 15.14 -32.20 -2.12
C GLY A 668 14.71 -30.77 -2.47
N ALA A 669 13.52 -30.60 -3.05
CA ALA A 669 12.96 -29.30 -3.39
C ALA A 669 12.58 -28.50 -2.13
N TYR A 670 12.02 -29.16 -1.11
CA TYR A 670 11.71 -28.55 0.19
C TYR A 670 12.96 -28.01 0.89
N MET A 671 14.02 -28.82 0.97
CA MET A 671 15.29 -28.38 1.54
C MET A 671 15.93 -27.25 0.72
N THR A 672 15.82 -27.30 -0.60
CA THR A 672 16.33 -26.24 -1.49
C THR A 672 15.65 -24.90 -1.23
N PHE A 673 14.31 -24.87 -1.14
CA PHE A 673 13.57 -23.66 -0.79
C PHE A 673 13.87 -23.18 0.64
N THR A 674 13.98 -24.12 1.59
CA THR A 674 14.30 -23.81 2.99
C THR A 674 15.70 -23.21 3.14
N HIS A 675 16.70 -23.76 2.44
CA HIS A 675 18.06 -23.23 2.41
C HIS A 675 18.12 -21.83 1.78
N GLU A 676 17.48 -21.63 0.64
CA GLU A 676 17.36 -20.29 0.00
C GLU A 676 16.73 -19.27 0.95
N LEU A 677 15.62 -19.61 1.59
CA LEU A 677 14.95 -18.71 2.54
C LEU A 677 15.81 -18.47 3.80
N TRP A 678 16.45 -19.49 4.35
CA TRP A 678 17.26 -19.38 5.56
C TRP A 678 18.58 -18.64 5.33
N LYS A 679 19.43 -19.16 4.43
CA LYS A 679 20.82 -18.71 4.25
C LYS A 679 20.96 -17.46 3.40
N ASN A 680 20.12 -17.31 2.37
CA ASN A 680 20.26 -16.21 1.39
C ASN A 680 19.30 -15.04 1.65
N ARG A 681 18.28 -15.20 2.50
CA ARG A 681 17.24 -14.17 2.75
C ARG A 681 17.12 -13.79 4.22
N VAL A 682 16.83 -14.75 5.11
CA VAL A 682 16.63 -14.49 6.54
C VAL A 682 17.95 -14.13 7.23
N LEU A 683 19.00 -14.92 7.08
CA LEU A 683 20.27 -14.71 7.79
C LEU A 683 20.95 -13.37 7.45
N PRO A 684 20.99 -12.88 6.18
CA PRO A 684 21.47 -11.54 5.87
C PRO A 684 20.66 -10.41 6.52
N VAL A 685 19.34 -10.58 6.68
CA VAL A 685 18.47 -9.63 7.37
C VAL A 685 18.70 -9.64 8.87
N TRP A 686 18.87 -10.83 9.47
CA TRP A 686 19.27 -10.97 10.88
C TRP A 686 20.59 -10.24 11.15
N ARG A 687 21.62 -10.42 10.31
CA ARG A 687 22.90 -9.70 10.41
C ARG A 687 22.75 -8.18 10.32
N GLN A 688 21.81 -7.67 9.51
CA GLN A 688 21.52 -6.24 9.43
C GLN A 688 20.85 -5.72 10.71
N VAL A 689 19.75 -6.36 11.14
CA VAL A 689 18.90 -5.88 12.24
C VAL A 689 19.57 -6.06 13.60
N PHE A 690 20.20 -7.22 13.85
CA PHE A 690 20.97 -7.43 15.08
C PHE A 690 22.19 -6.53 15.16
N GLY A 691 22.83 -6.23 14.02
CA GLY A 691 24.18 -5.68 14.00
C GLY A 691 25.15 -6.62 14.72
N ARG A 692 26.11 -6.04 15.44
CA ARG A 692 27.04 -6.79 16.31
C ARG A 692 26.51 -7.00 17.72
N ASN A 693 25.63 -6.11 18.19
CA ASN A 693 25.19 -6.06 19.59
C ASN A 693 23.80 -6.66 19.85
N GLY A 694 23.06 -7.08 18.83
CA GLY A 694 21.89 -7.96 18.97
C GLY A 694 20.54 -7.30 19.20
N GLY A 695 20.31 -6.08 18.72
CA GLY A 695 19.00 -5.43 18.81
C GLY A 695 17.92 -6.05 17.91
N TRP A 696 16.64 -5.84 18.22
CA TRP A 696 15.53 -6.19 17.31
C TRP A 696 14.48 -5.06 17.23
N HIS A 697 13.94 -4.84 16.03
CA HIS A 697 13.21 -3.61 15.66
C HIS A 697 11.74 -3.55 16.10
N GLU A 698 11.13 -4.70 16.37
CA GLU A 698 9.69 -4.81 16.67
C GLU A 698 9.32 -4.47 18.13
N GLY A 699 10.23 -3.89 18.90
CA GLY A 699 9.90 -3.27 20.18
C GLY A 699 9.64 -4.24 21.34
N GLY A 700 8.67 -3.90 22.19
CA GLY A 700 8.34 -4.57 23.44
C GLY A 700 7.86 -6.01 23.28
N GLU A 701 6.57 -6.20 23.05
CA GLU A 701 5.93 -7.51 23.08
C GLU A 701 6.34 -8.41 21.90
N TYR A 702 6.51 -7.82 20.70
CA TYR A 702 6.84 -8.57 19.49
C TYR A 702 8.24 -9.18 19.48
N VAL A 703 9.14 -8.76 20.36
CA VAL A 703 10.39 -9.50 20.57
C VAL A 703 10.16 -10.84 21.28
N ALA A 704 9.16 -10.94 22.18
CA ALA A 704 8.81 -12.20 22.82
C ALA A 704 7.99 -13.13 21.92
N ILE A 705 7.04 -12.60 21.12
CA ILE A 705 6.18 -13.39 20.23
C ILE A 705 6.67 -13.50 18.78
N GLY A 706 7.71 -12.77 18.40
CA GLY A 706 8.36 -12.85 17.09
C GLY A 706 9.70 -13.56 17.20
N ILE A 707 10.79 -12.81 17.08
CA ILE A 707 12.17 -13.35 17.00
C ILE A 707 12.52 -14.26 18.20
N GLY A 708 11.93 -13.99 19.37
CA GLY A 708 12.03 -14.78 20.59
C GLY A 708 11.47 -16.21 20.52
N GLN A 709 10.87 -16.62 19.41
CA GLN A 709 10.48 -18.02 19.13
C GLN A 709 11.38 -18.70 18.08
N ALA A 710 12.38 -17.98 17.55
CA ALA A 710 13.18 -18.39 16.39
C ALA A 710 14.69 -18.36 16.65
N ILE A 711 15.17 -17.45 17.50
CA ILE A 711 16.58 -17.10 17.70
C ILE A 711 17.46 -18.24 18.22
N TYR A 712 16.90 -19.18 18.99
CA TYR A 712 17.56 -20.45 19.34
C TYR A 712 17.06 -21.58 18.44
N THR A 713 15.74 -21.66 18.27
CA THR A 713 15.04 -22.76 17.61
C THR A 713 15.56 -23.02 16.18
N LEU A 714 15.75 -21.97 15.36
CA LEU A 714 16.21 -22.13 13.97
C LEU A 714 17.70 -22.54 13.89
N PRO A 715 18.66 -21.83 14.52
CA PRO A 715 20.06 -22.28 14.58
C PRO A 715 20.23 -23.69 15.16
N ALA A 716 19.51 -24.04 16.23
CA ALA A 716 19.61 -25.37 16.86
C ALA A 716 19.15 -26.50 15.93
N MET A 717 18.03 -26.32 15.21
CA MET A 717 17.59 -27.30 14.20
C MET A 717 18.57 -27.38 13.03
N TRP A 718 19.09 -26.24 12.57
CA TRP A 718 20.06 -26.20 11.48
C TRP A 718 21.37 -26.91 11.84
N ARG A 719 21.95 -26.59 13.00
CA ARG A 719 23.16 -27.23 13.55
C ARG A 719 22.98 -28.74 13.72
N ALA A 720 21.84 -29.18 14.26
CA ALA A 720 21.54 -30.60 14.45
C ALA A 720 21.40 -31.39 13.13
N ALA A 721 21.04 -30.72 12.03
CA ALA A 721 20.86 -31.35 10.73
C ALA A 721 22.10 -31.24 9.82
N THR A 722 22.89 -30.17 9.92
CA THR A 722 23.95 -29.82 8.96
C THR A 722 25.36 -29.74 9.56
N GLY A 723 25.50 -29.67 10.89
CA GLY A 723 26.78 -29.41 11.56
C GLY A 723 27.18 -27.93 11.62
N GLU A 724 26.57 -27.03 10.85
CA GLU A 724 26.94 -25.60 10.85
C GLU A 724 26.49 -24.91 12.16
N ASP A 725 27.46 -24.42 12.93
CA ASP A 725 27.21 -23.74 14.20
C ASP A 725 27.10 -22.21 14.05
N LEU A 726 25.86 -21.73 13.90
CA LEU A 726 25.57 -20.30 13.81
C LEU A 726 25.64 -19.58 15.16
N PHE A 727 25.71 -20.30 16.30
CA PHE A 727 25.90 -19.65 17.60
C PHE A 727 27.34 -19.13 17.76
N ASP A 728 28.32 -19.78 17.13
CA ASP A 728 29.72 -19.32 17.07
C ASP A 728 29.91 -18.22 16.00
N THR A 729 29.33 -18.37 14.81
CA THR A 729 29.61 -17.46 13.68
C THR A 729 28.80 -16.16 13.65
N GLU A 730 27.65 -16.08 14.33
CA GLU A 730 26.74 -14.92 14.26
C GLU A 730 26.71 -14.12 15.58
N PRO A 731 27.57 -13.11 15.78
CA PRO A 731 27.70 -12.41 17.07
C PRO A 731 26.41 -11.72 17.54
N GLY A 732 25.54 -11.33 16.60
CA GLY A 732 24.22 -10.77 16.91
C GLY A 732 23.31 -11.72 17.72
N ILE A 733 23.47 -13.04 17.56
CA ILE A 733 22.71 -14.05 18.30
C ILE A 733 23.12 -14.04 19.79
N ARG A 734 24.42 -13.98 20.10
CA ARG A 734 24.89 -13.73 21.47
C ARG A 734 24.48 -12.34 21.95
N GLY A 735 24.62 -11.30 21.13
CA GLY A 735 24.25 -9.93 21.48
C GLY A 735 22.78 -9.80 21.93
N PHE A 736 21.88 -10.59 21.35
CA PHE A 736 20.46 -10.59 21.69
C PHE A 736 20.19 -10.87 23.18
N LEU A 737 21.05 -11.63 23.86
CA LEU A 737 20.94 -11.83 25.31
C LEU A 737 21.29 -10.57 26.10
N ASP A 738 22.29 -9.78 25.68
CA ASP A 738 22.54 -8.48 26.30
C ASP A 738 21.37 -7.54 26.03
N PHE A 739 20.79 -7.57 24.82
CA PHE A 739 19.60 -6.80 24.48
C PHE A 739 18.42 -7.11 25.41
N LEU A 740 18.10 -8.39 25.66
CA LEU A 740 17.03 -8.81 26.60
C LEU A 740 17.25 -8.29 28.02
N VAL A 741 18.49 -8.27 28.52
CA VAL A 741 18.79 -7.76 29.87
C VAL A 741 18.73 -6.23 29.91
N HIS A 742 19.37 -5.55 28.96
CA HIS A 742 19.45 -4.08 28.96
C HIS A 742 18.09 -3.42 28.77
N ARG A 743 17.19 -3.98 27.96
CA ARG A 743 15.83 -3.43 27.75
C ARG A 743 14.85 -3.67 28.90
N THR A 744 15.28 -4.38 29.95
CA THR A 744 14.48 -4.59 31.17
C THR A 744 14.68 -3.39 32.11
N ARG A 745 13.59 -2.69 32.42
CA ARG A 745 13.56 -1.51 33.30
C ARG A 745 13.83 -1.91 34.77
N PRO A 746 14.10 -0.96 35.69
CA PRO A 746 14.29 -1.23 37.11
C PRO A 746 13.10 -1.92 37.83
N ASP A 747 11.89 -1.87 37.24
CA ASP A 747 10.71 -2.64 37.71
C ASP A 747 10.61 -4.08 37.20
N GLY A 748 11.59 -4.56 36.42
CA GLY A 748 11.57 -5.89 35.82
C GLY A 748 10.67 -6.05 34.59
N THR A 749 10.01 -4.99 34.12
CA THR A 749 9.23 -5.00 32.88
C THR A 749 10.08 -4.59 31.67
N GLN A 750 9.65 -4.99 30.48
CA GLN A 750 10.28 -4.63 29.21
C GLN A 750 9.98 -3.18 28.82
N TYR A 751 10.93 -2.42 28.28
CA TYR A 751 10.72 -1.05 27.80
C TYR A 751 9.49 -0.87 26.86
N ARG A 752 8.94 0.34 26.74
CA ARG A 752 7.64 0.60 26.08
C ARG A 752 7.71 0.99 24.59
N TRP A 753 8.79 0.60 23.88
CA TRP A 753 8.98 0.90 22.46
C TRP A 753 8.14 0.03 21.53
N GLY A 754 7.61 0.61 20.45
CA GLY A 754 6.87 -0.09 19.39
C GLY A 754 5.53 -0.66 19.87
N ASP A 755 4.88 -1.49 19.05
CA ASP A 755 3.59 -2.07 19.43
C ASP A 755 3.73 -3.05 20.63
N GLY A 756 2.90 -2.88 21.66
CA GLY A 756 2.88 -3.80 22.79
C GLY A 756 1.75 -3.56 23.81
N SER A 757 1.19 -4.66 24.32
CA SER A 757 0.18 -4.68 25.38
C SER A 757 0.59 -5.53 26.61
N HIS A 758 1.65 -6.35 26.49
CA HIS A 758 2.13 -7.26 27.55
C HIS A 758 3.65 -7.22 27.72
N PHE A 759 4.14 -6.38 28.62
CA PHE A 759 5.58 -6.11 28.84
C PHE A 759 6.25 -6.98 29.92
N LEU A 760 5.58 -8.06 30.35
CA LEU A 760 6.16 -9.14 31.19
C LEU A 760 6.31 -10.46 30.41
N ARG A 761 5.97 -10.47 29.12
CA ARG A 761 5.98 -11.68 28.30
C ARG A 761 7.42 -12.07 27.98
N GLN A 762 7.81 -13.27 28.42
CA GLN A 762 9.18 -13.76 28.23
C GLN A 762 9.34 -14.42 26.85
N PRO A 763 10.46 -14.20 26.14
CA PRO A 763 10.77 -14.89 24.89
C PRO A 763 11.02 -16.40 25.13
N PRO A 764 10.30 -17.33 24.47
CA PRO A 764 10.50 -18.77 24.68
C PRO A 764 11.94 -19.26 24.47
N ASP A 765 12.64 -18.73 23.48
CA ASP A 765 14.03 -19.09 23.17
C ASP A 765 15.08 -18.43 24.09
N ALA A 766 14.70 -17.51 24.99
CA ALA A 766 15.67 -16.81 25.84
C ALA A 766 16.41 -17.76 26.80
N VAL A 767 15.71 -18.70 27.42
CA VAL A 767 16.26 -19.67 28.37
C VAL A 767 17.25 -20.64 27.71
N PRO A 768 16.93 -21.35 26.60
CA PRO A 768 17.88 -22.25 25.95
C PRO A 768 19.07 -21.48 25.36
N LEU A 769 18.86 -20.27 24.82
CA LEU A 769 19.94 -19.42 24.31
C LEU A 769 20.89 -18.95 25.43
N ALA A 770 20.34 -18.57 26.59
CA ALA A 770 21.16 -18.20 27.75
C ALA A 770 21.95 -19.40 28.30
N LEU A 771 21.44 -20.63 28.20
CA LEU A 771 22.20 -21.84 28.53
C LEU A 771 23.32 -22.13 27.53
N GLU A 772 23.07 -21.99 26.23
CA GLU A 772 24.07 -22.16 25.16
C GLU A 772 25.31 -21.28 25.42
N TYR A 773 25.12 -20.00 25.74
CA TYR A 773 26.20 -19.06 26.03
C TYR A 773 26.58 -18.95 27.53
N ARG A 774 25.98 -19.76 28.42
CA ARG A 774 26.14 -19.68 29.89
C ARG A 774 25.92 -18.26 30.46
N HIS A 775 24.99 -17.49 29.88
CA HIS A 775 24.73 -16.08 30.17
C HIS A 775 23.82 -15.93 31.40
N ALA A 776 24.44 -15.88 32.59
CA ALA A 776 23.74 -15.85 33.87
C ALA A 776 22.70 -14.72 33.98
N ALA A 777 23.02 -13.49 33.54
CA ALA A 777 22.11 -12.36 33.67
C ALA A 777 20.84 -12.52 32.82
N ALA A 778 20.94 -13.01 31.58
CA ALA A 778 19.79 -13.28 30.73
C ALA A 778 18.97 -14.48 31.25
N TYR A 779 19.63 -15.50 31.79
CA TYR A 779 18.98 -16.65 32.42
C TYR A 779 18.19 -16.25 33.69
N ALA A 780 18.71 -15.29 34.46
CA ALA A 780 18.08 -14.75 35.67
C ALA A 780 16.84 -13.88 35.42
N LEU A 781 16.54 -13.49 34.16
CA LEU A 781 15.28 -12.80 33.81
C LEU A 781 14.04 -13.70 33.97
N ALA A 782 14.21 -15.01 33.75
CA ALA A 782 13.14 -16.01 33.80
C ALA A 782 13.67 -17.39 34.25
N PRO A 783 14.26 -17.50 35.46
CA PRO A 783 14.91 -18.73 35.90
C PRO A 783 13.88 -19.87 36.02
N PRO A 784 14.17 -21.08 35.50
CA PRO A 784 13.27 -22.22 35.60
C PRO A 784 12.95 -22.58 37.06
N GLN A 785 11.68 -22.49 37.45
CA GLN A 785 11.24 -22.68 38.85
C GLN A 785 11.52 -24.10 39.40
N ARG A 786 11.60 -25.10 38.51
CA ARG A 786 11.92 -26.49 38.83
C ARG A 786 12.74 -27.07 37.68
N GLY A 787 13.72 -27.90 37.99
CA GLY A 787 14.61 -28.49 36.99
C GLY A 787 15.25 -29.79 37.48
N PRO A 788 15.88 -30.57 36.59
CA PRO A 788 16.01 -30.31 35.15
C PRO A 788 14.67 -30.46 34.39
N VAL A 789 14.44 -29.60 33.40
CA VAL A 789 13.37 -29.71 32.38
C VAL A 789 13.88 -29.18 31.03
N PRO A 790 13.35 -29.63 29.89
CA PRO A 790 13.75 -29.11 28.57
C PRO A 790 13.35 -27.63 28.42
N THR A 791 14.24 -26.81 27.88
CA THR A 791 14.06 -25.34 27.87
C THR A 791 13.58 -24.75 26.54
N GLY A 792 13.59 -25.50 25.44
CA GLY A 792 13.20 -25.01 24.11
C GLY A 792 12.57 -26.09 23.23
N TRP A 793 11.93 -25.67 22.13
CA TRP A 793 11.38 -26.53 21.10
C TRP A 793 12.37 -26.66 19.92
N PRO A 794 12.48 -27.82 19.23
CA PRO A 794 11.80 -29.08 19.53
C PRO A 794 12.42 -29.81 20.74
N TRP A 795 13.71 -29.58 21.00
CA TRP A 795 14.38 -29.95 22.25
C TRP A 795 15.55 -28.99 22.49
N GLY A 796 15.47 -28.17 23.54
CA GLY A 796 16.58 -27.37 24.05
C GLY A 796 17.34 -28.06 25.18
N PRO A 797 18.48 -27.52 25.64
CA PRO A 797 19.20 -28.04 26.80
C PRO A 797 18.30 -28.17 28.02
N LEU A 798 18.60 -29.13 28.89
CA LEU A 798 17.92 -29.24 30.18
C LEU A 798 18.28 -28.06 31.08
N SER A 799 17.31 -27.56 31.84
CA SER A 799 17.52 -26.46 32.77
C SER A 799 18.55 -26.80 33.84
N ASP A 800 19.49 -25.88 34.03
CA ASP A 800 20.56 -25.94 35.01
C ASP A 800 20.30 -24.88 36.10
N ALA A 801 20.62 -25.22 37.35
CA ALA A 801 20.56 -24.26 38.45
C ALA A 801 21.86 -23.46 38.61
N SER A 802 22.98 -23.94 38.06
CA SER A 802 24.30 -23.32 38.26
C SER A 802 24.48 -21.89 37.70
N PRO A 803 23.78 -21.45 36.63
CA PRO A 803 23.84 -20.05 36.16
C PRO A 803 22.74 -19.17 36.75
N ILE A 804 21.99 -19.62 37.77
CA ILE A 804 21.01 -18.78 38.47
C ILE A 804 21.72 -17.88 39.47
N ASP A 805 21.97 -16.63 39.06
CA ASP A 805 22.44 -15.55 39.93
C ASP A 805 21.59 -14.29 39.71
N PRO A 806 20.72 -13.92 40.67
CA PRO A 806 19.90 -12.70 40.60
C PRO A 806 20.71 -11.40 40.49
N HIS A 807 22.01 -11.41 40.86
CA HIS A 807 22.90 -10.26 40.81
C HIS A 807 23.79 -10.23 39.56
N ALA A 808 23.73 -11.24 38.68
CA ALA A 808 24.58 -11.34 37.49
C ALA A 808 24.46 -10.15 36.53
N ALA A 809 23.32 -9.46 36.52
CA ALA A 809 23.15 -8.24 35.75
C ALA A 809 24.15 -7.14 36.17
N GLY A 810 24.52 -7.08 37.45
CA GLY A 810 25.51 -6.14 37.98
C GLY A 810 26.92 -6.28 37.43
N ALA A 811 27.23 -7.40 36.74
CA ALA A 811 28.49 -7.61 36.03
C ALA A 811 28.48 -7.11 34.58
N LEU A 812 27.30 -6.69 34.05
CA LEU A 812 27.19 -6.11 32.72
C LEU A 812 27.47 -4.60 32.75
N PRO A 813 28.07 -4.03 31.68
CA PRO A 813 28.19 -2.58 31.54
C PRO A 813 26.85 -1.87 31.73
N PRO A 814 26.82 -0.68 32.36
CA PRO A 814 25.59 0.07 32.58
C PRO A 814 25.03 0.71 31.30
N ALA A 815 25.75 0.65 30.17
CA ALA A 815 25.31 1.17 28.89
C ALA A 815 25.59 0.21 27.73
N ARG A 816 24.73 0.23 26.71
CA ARG A 816 24.89 -0.54 25.48
C ARG A 816 24.20 0.13 24.30
N LEU A 817 24.94 0.29 23.19
CA LEU A 817 24.40 0.63 21.88
C LEU A 817 24.10 -0.64 21.08
N PHE A 818 22.84 -0.87 20.74
CA PHE A 818 22.38 -1.89 19.80
C PHE A 818 22.45 -1.32 18.38
N ASP A 819 23.60 -1.56 17.74
CA ASP A 819 24.07 -0.89 16.52
C ASP A 819 23.17 -1.12 15.31
N GLY A 820 22.64 -2.33 15.11
CA GLY A 820 21.79 -2.66 13.96
C GLY A 820 20.44 -1.91 13.93
N ILE A 821 19.88 -1.57 15.09
CA ILE A 821 18.62 -0.80 15.22
C ILE A 821 18.82 0.65 15.69
N GLY A 822 20.07 1.07 15.95
CA GLY A 822 20.38 2.40 16.48
C GLY A 822 19.77 2.70 17.85
N MET A 823 19.61 1.69 18.71
CA MET A 823 19.03 1.85 20.06
C MET A 823 20.13 1.91 21.11
N LEU A 824 20.29 3.05 21.77
CA LEU A 824 21.12 3.23 22.96
C LEU A 824 20.27 2.99 24.21
N VAL A 825 20.77 2.18 25.14
CA VAL A 825 20.20 2.02 26.48
C VAL A 825 21.30 2.25 27.51
N ALA A 826 21.01 3.05 28.54
CA ALA A 826 21.94 3.31 29.64
C ALA A 826 21.22 3.40 30.98
N ARG A 827 21.94 3.13 32.07
CA ARG A 827 21.44 3.26 33.45
C ARG A 827 22.52 3.77 34.39
N SER A 828 22.17 4.31 35.56
CA SER A 828 23.17 4.69 36.58
C SER A 828 23.89 3.44 37.11
N ASP A 829 23.12 2.39 37.37
CA ASP A 829 23.50 1.12 37.99
C ASP A 829 22.38 0.08 37.76
N TRP A 830 22.46 -1.11 38.38
CA TRP A 830 21.49 -2.19 38.23
C TRP A 830 20.48 -2.33 39.40
N SER A 831 20.38 -1.35 40.29
CA SER A 831 19.40 -1.34 41.38
C SER A 831 17.98 -0.97 40.92
N PRO A 832 16.94 -1.21 41.73
CA PRO A 832 15.58 -0.75 41.46
C PRO A 832 15.43 0.79 41.43
N ASP A 833 16.34 1.52 42.07
CA ASP A 833 16.32 2.98 42.16
C ASP A 833 17.13 3.67 41.05
N ALA A 834 17.72 2.87 40.15
CA ALA A 834 18.56 3.36 39.07
C ALA A 834 17.79 4.32 38.14
N THR A 835 18.48 5.39 37.73
CA THR A 835 18.06 6.12 36.53
C THR A 835 18.26 5.20 35.35
N TYR A 836 17.25 5.05 34.50
CA TYR A 836 17.30 4.25 33.29
C TYR A 836 16.81 5.09 32.11
N VAL A 837 17.61 5.13 31.04
CA VAL A 837 17.32 5.90 29.82
C VAL A 837 17.44 5.03 28.59
N SER A 838 16.61 5.33 27.59
CA SER A 838 16.76 4.76 26.25
C SER A 838 16.63 5.84 25.19
N PHE A 839 17.33 5.70 24.07
CA PHE A 839 17.36 6.66 22.96
C PHE A 839 17.50 5.91 21.64
N LYS A 840 16.70 6.28 20.63
CA LYS A 840 16.64 5.56 19.34
C LYS A 840 16.98 6.49 18.17
N ALA A 841 17.92 6.10 17.31
CA ALA A 841 18.15 6.75 16.02
C ALA A 841 18.78 5.77 15.01
N GLY A 842 17.96 5.17 14.16
CA GLY A 842 18.33 4.14 13.19
C GLY A 842 17.38 4.03 12.00
N ASP A 843 17.49 2.93 11.27
CA ASP A 843 16.63 2.59 10.13
C ASP A 843 15.24 2.08 10.59
N ASN A 844 14.21 2.32 9.78
CA ASN A 844 12.90 1.71 9.97
C ASN A 844 12.84 0.39 9.20
N PHE A 845 12.63 -0.71 9.93
CA PHE A 845 12.65 -2.07 9.40
C PHE A 845 11.24 -2.64 9.15
N TRP A 846 10.25 -1.78 8.87
CA TRP A 846 8.84 -2.15 8.69
C TRP A 846 8.25 -2.78 9.98
N SER A 847 7.09 -3.43 9.86
CA SER A 847 6.42 -4.13 10.96
C SER A 847 6.06 -3.21 12.13
N HIS A 848 6.13 -3.73 13.35
CA HIS A 848 5.75 -3.08 14.61
C HIS A 848 6.70 -1.95 15.09
N SER A 849 7.54 -1.40 14.22
CA SER A 849 8.36 -0.20 14.48
C SER A 849 7.57 1.09 14.24
N HIS A 850 7.52 1.99 15.23
CA HIS A 850 6.86 3.29 15.14
C HIS A 850 7.67 4.35 14.37
N LEU A 851 7.10 5.55 14.21
CA LEU A 851 7.71 6.73 13.60
C LEU A 851 8.43 7.60 14.65
N ASP A 852 9.41 6.99 15.32
CA ASP A 852 9.91 7.35 16.65
C ASP A 852 11.40 7.75 16.67
N GLN A 853 11.99 8.06 15.50
CA GLN A 853 13.43 8.32 15.41
C GLN A 853 13.84 9.61 16.13
N GLY A 854 14.89 9.52 16.93
CA GLY A 854 15.35 10.58 17.83
C GLY A 854 14.65 10.60 19.19
N ALA A 855 13.60 9.79 19.42
CA ALA A 855 12.93 9.76 20.71
C ALA A 855 13.82 9.18 21.82
N PHE A 856 13.46 9.48 23.06
CA PHE A 856 14.08 8.93 24.27
C PHE A 856 13.04 8.63 25.35
N THR A 857 13.39 7.82 26.35
CA THR A 857 12.61 7.64 27.59
C THR A 857 13.49 7.82 28.81
N ILE A 858 12.89 8.17 29.96
CA ILE A 858 13.58 8.35 31.25
C ILE A 858 12.74 7.73 32.37
N TYR A 859 13.30 6.75 33.06
CA TYR A 859 12.74 6.09 34.24
C TYR A 859 13.60 6.38 35.46
N LYS A 860 12.97 6.75 36.59
CA LYS A 860 13.58 6.73 37.93
C LYS A 860 12.48 6.71 38.99
N GLY A 861 12.40 5.63 39.77
CA GLY A 861 11.27 5.45 40.71
C GLY A 861 9.89 5.28 40.04
N GLY A 862 9.86 5.07 38.72
CA GLY A 862 8.69 5.16 37.85
C GLY A 862 9.06 5.78 36.49
N GLU A 863 8.19 5.66 35.48
CA GLU A 863 8.41 6.29 34.16
C GLU A 863 8.14 7.80 34.20
N LEU A 864 9.17 8.60 33.98
CA LEU A 864 9.11 10.07 34.01
C LEU A 864 8.86 10.64 32.61
N ALA A 865 9.64 10.20 31.62
CA ALA A 865 9.49 10.59 30.22
C ALA A 865 9.14 9.36 29.37
N ILE A 866 7.91 9.31 28.85
CA ILE A 866 7.29 8.06 28.35
C ILE A 866 7.28 7.94 26.82
N ASP A 867 7.10 6.73 26.33
CA ASP A 867 6.55 6.44 25.00
C ASP A 867 5.01 6.37 25.14
N SER A 868 4.26 7.19 24.40
CA SER A 868 2.86 7.52 24.74
C SER A 868 1.82 6.78 23.91
N GLY A 869 0.63 6.62 24.48
CA GLY A 869 -0.49 5.94 23.84
C GLY A 869 -0.44 4.41 23.96
N LEU A 870 -1.48 3.77 23.44
CA LEU A 870 -1.81 2.37 23.70
C LEU A 870 -1.89 1.54 22.42
N TYR A 871 -1.16 0.42 22.37
CA TYR A 871 -1.38 -0.57 21.31
C TYR A 871 -2.74 -1.28 21.47
N GLY A 872 -3.79 -0.72 20.85
CA GLY A 872 -5.13 -1.31 20.84
C GLY A 872 -6.25 -0.33 20.47
N PRO A 873 -7.53 -0.77 20.54
CA PRO A 873 -7.96 -2.14 20.81
C PRO A 873 -7.83 -3.10 19.60
N ALA A 874 -7.45 -2.60 18.42
CA ALA A 874 -7.11 -3.40 17.25
C ALA A 874 -5.94 -2.73 16.50
N TYR A 875 -5.08 -3.53 15.87
CA TYR A 875 -4.06 -3.03 14.95
C TYR A 875 -4.73 -2.26 13.79
N GLY A 876 -4.18 -1.10 13.43
CA GLY A 876 -4.76 -0.23 12.40
C GLY A 876 -5.91 0.67 12.87
N SER A 877 -6.23 0.70 14.18
CA SER A 877 -7.27 1.57 14.76
C SER A 877 -7.03 3.07 14.53
N ASP A 878 -8.01 3.93 14.88
CA ASP A 878 -7.86 5.37 14.71
C ASP A 878 -6.84 5.95 15.68
N HIS A 879 -6.83 5.49 16.94
CA HIS A 879 -5.77 5.74 17.90
C HIS A 879 -4.39 5.29 17.41
N HIS A 880 -4.26 4.04 16.95
CA HIS A 880 -2.98 3.46 16.51
C HIS A 880 -2.36 4.29 15.37
N MET A 881 -3.13 4.55 14.31
CA MET A 881 -2.59 5.19 13.11
C MET A 881 -2.51 6.74 13.16
N ASN A 882 -3.13 7.39 14.15
CA ASN A 882 -3.11 8.86 14.28
C ASN A 882 -2.37 9.38 15.52
N TYR A 883 -2.11 8.51 16.49
CA TYR A 883 -1.38 8.85 17.70
C TYR A 883 -0.17 7.93 17.91
N THR A 884 -0.39 6.68 18.33
CA THR A 884 0.70 5.84 18.90
C THR A 884 1.80 5.55 17.90
N TYR A 885 1.47 5.27 16.64
CA TYR A 885 2.45 4.97 15.61
C TYR A 885 3.09 6.25 15.02
N GLN A 886 2.52 7.44 15.31
CA GLN A 886 2.96 8.74 14.80
C GLN A 886 3.95 9.42 15.75
N SER A 887 4.80 10.30 15.24
CA SER A 887 5.90 10.90 16.02
C SER A 887 5.41 11.78 17.19
N ILE A 888 4.19 12.30 17.12
CA ILE A 888 3.53 13.10 18.18
C ILE A 888 3.25 12.33 19.49
N ALA A 889 3.46 11.02 19.53
CA ALA A 889 3.40 10.22 20.76
C ALA A 889 4.77 10.05 21.46
N HIS A 890 5.85 10.63 20.91
CA HIS A 890 7.22 10.32 21.31
C HIS A 890 8.03 11.59 21.69
N ASN A 891 9.07 11.43 22.50
CA ASN A 891 9.89 12.52 23.03
C ASN A 891 10.93 13.06 22.01
N LEU A 892 10.45 13.65 20.92
CA LEU A 892 11.24 14.09 19.76
C LEU A 892 10.85 15.50 19.29
N VAL A 893 11.42 15.97 18.18
CA VAL A 893 11.00 17.23 17.52
C VAL A 893 10.01 16.94 16.39
N THR A 894 8.87 17.64 16.37
CA THR A 894 7.97 17.68 15.21
C THR A 894 8.09 19.03 14.48
N VAL A 895 7.89 19.03 13.16
CA VAL A 895 7.95 20.21 12.29
C VAL A 895 6.71 20.19 11.39
N THR A 896 5.68 20.92 11.79
CA THR A 896 4.39 20.95 11.11
C THR A 896 4.41 21.90 9.91
N ASP A 897 4.29 21.33 8.72
CA ASP A 897 3.88 22.04 7.50
C ASP A 897 2.35 21.99 7.37
N PRO A 898 1.64 23.13 7.38
CA PRO A 898 0.19 23.18 7.19
C PRO A 898 -0.30 22.58 5.85
N GLY A 899 0.56 22.46 4.84
CA GLY A 899 0.27 21.85 3.54
C GLY A 899 0.36 20.32 3.51
N ASP A 900 0.81 19.67 4.59
CA ASP A 900 0.98 18.21 4.71
C ASP A 900 -0.36 17.47 4.97
N VAL A 901 -1.34 17.73 4.11
CA VAL A 901 -2.75 17.29 4.22
C VAL A 901 -3.08 16.08 3.33
N MET A 902 -2.07 15.38 2.81
CA MET A 902 -2.27 14.24 1.91
C MET A 902 -3.01 13.10 2.64
N PRO A 903 -4.21 12.70 2.17
CA PRO A 903 -4.92 11.57 2.76
C PRO A 903 -4.21 10.27 2.39
N GLY A 904 -4.36 9.24 3.21
CA GLY A 904 -3.77 7.94 2.96
C GLY A 904 -4.74 6.98 2.28
N PRO A 905 -4.25 5.79 1.88
CA PRO A 905 -5.12 4.76 1.36
C PRO A 905 -6.19 4.39 2.40
N GLY A 906 -7.42 4.23 1.90
CA GLY A 906 -8.53 3.67 2.67
C GLY A 906 -8.63 2.15 2.49
N PHE A 907 -9.68 1.55 3.06
CA PHE A 907 -10.04 0.15 2.77
C PHE A 907 -10.51 -0.03 1.31
N ASP A 908 -10.93 1.05 0.66
CA ASP A 908 -11.16 1.14 -0.77
C ASP A 908 -10.57 2.46 -1.32
N ALA A 909 -10.44 2.56 -2.64
CA ALA A 909 -9.87 3.72 -3.31
C ALA A 909 -10.83 4.94 -3.41
N GLY A 910 -12.11 4.78 -3.04
CA GLY A 910 -13.12 5.84 -3.05
C GLY A 910 -13.22 6.60 -1.73
N ASN A 911 -12.86 5.96 -0.61
CA ASN A 911 -12.96 6.47 0.75
C ASN A 911 -11.56 6.55 1.41
N PRO A 912 -10.68 7.46 0.97
CA PRO A 912 -9.33 7.57 1.51
C PRO A 912 -9.37 7.97 2.99
N ARG A 913 -8.53 7.36 3.81
CA ARG A 913 -8.51 7.61 5.24
C ARG A 913 -7.75 8.92 5.52
N HIS A 914 -8.37 9.79 6.32
CA HIS A 914 -7.71 11.00 6.82
C HIS A 914 -6.81 10.63 8.00
N TYR A 915 -5.59 11.17 8.01
CA TYR A 915 -4.62 10.95 9.07
C TYR A 915 -4.08 12.28 9.59
N ALA A 916 -4.06 12.46 10.91
CA ALA A 916 -3.70 13.71 11.59
C ALA A 916 -2.37 14.30 11.10
N ASN A 917 -2.31 15.61 10.86
CA ASN A 917 -1.05 16.30 10.61
C ASN A 917 -0.30 16.51 11.94
N ASP A 918 0.35 15.44 12.36
CA ASP A 918 1.14 15.35 13.59
C ASP A 918 2.44 16.19 13.55
N GLY A 919 2.85 16.69 12.37
CA GLY A 919 4.15 17.32 12.13
C GLY A 919 5.35 16.36 12.20
N GLY A 920 5.12 15.06 12.26
CA GLY A 920 6.13 14.04 12.50
C GLY A 920 6.83 13.52 11.25
N GLN A 921 7.34 12.31 11.36
CA GLN A 921 8.21 11.68 10.36
C GLN A 921 7.42 11.19 9.13
N ARG A 922 8.15 10.72 8.11
CA ARG A 922 7.60 10.10 6.90
C ARG A 922 6.85 8.83 7.30
N ARG A 923 5.66 8.61 6.73
CA ARG A 923 4.80 7.47 7.07
C ARG A 923 5.27 6.21 6.32
N ILE A 924 6.07 5.41 7.01
CA ILE A 924 6.68 4.15 6.58
C ILE A 924 6.17 3.04 7.52
N GLY A 925 6.15 1.79 7.06
CA GLY A 925 5.85 0.63 7.88
C GLY A 925 4.51 -0.04 7.55
N SER A 926 4.14 -1.02 8.37
CA SER A 926 3.10 -2.00 8.06
C SER A 926 1.67 -1.50 8.22
N GLY A 927 1.44 -0.42 8.97
CA GLY A 927 0.09 0.06 9.29
C GLY A 927 -0.60 0.82 8.15
N TRP A 928 0.15 1.21 7.12
CA TRP A 928 -0.31 2.16 6.11
C TRP A 928 -0.81 1.56 4.81
N GLY A 929 -0.55 0.28 4.52
CA GLY A 929 -0.91 -0.35 3.24
C GLY A 929 -0.27 0.27 1.98
N VAL A 930 0.74 1.14 2.13
CA VAL A 930 1.41 1.79 0.98
C VAL A 930 2.51 0.92 0.40
N GLU A 931 3.38 0.34 1.23
CA GLU A 931 4.51 -0.48 0.76
C GLU A 931 4.54 -1.83 1.46
N ALA A 932 4.67 -2.90 0.68
CA ALA A 932 4.92 -4.25 1.19
C ALA A 932 6.29 -4.33 1.89
N ALA A 933 6.40 -5.25 2.84
CA ALA A 933 7.66 -5.57 3.51
C ALA A 933 8.68 -6.14 2.50
N PRO A 934 9.97 -5.74 2.53
CA PRO A 934 10.97 -6.34 1.65
C PRO A 934 11.14 -7.84 1.90
N LEU A 935 11.34 -8.64 0.85
CA LEU A 935 11.48 -10.10 0.96
C LEU A 935 12.93 -10.55 1.22
N ASP A 936 13.89 -9.67 1.01
CA ASP A 936 15.30 -9.88 1.33
C ASP A 936 16.05 -8.54 1.54
N LEU A 937 17.31 -8.66 1.96
CA LEU A 937 18.22 -7.52 2.13
C LEU A 937 18.44 -6.73 0.82
N ALA A 938 18.44 -7.38 -0.35
CA ALA A 938 18.69 -6.71 -1.62
C ALA A 938 17.49 -5.84 -2.05
N GLU A 939 16.27 -6.27 -1.75
CA GLU A 939 15.04 -5.46 -1.92
C GLU A 939 15.02 -4.27 -0.96
N TRP A 940 15.39 -4.48 0.31
CA TRP A 940 15.53 -3.38 1.29
C TRP A 940 16.57 -2.36 0.81
N GLN A 941 17.75 -2.79 0.35
CA GLN A 941 18.81 -1.91 -0.15
C GLN A 941 18.39 -1.13 -1.41
N LYS A 942 17.63 -1.74 -2.33
CA LYS A 942 17.04 -1.04 -3.50
C LYS A 942 16.06 0.07 -3.07
N ARG A 943 15.43 -0.06 -1.91
CA ARG A 943 14.49 0.91 -1.32
C ARG A 943 15.09 1.68 -0.13
N ARG A 944 16.44 1.70 0.02
CA ARG A 944 17.10 2.29 1.19
C ARG A 944 16.70 3.74 1.46
N ASP A 945 16.46 4.57 0.44
CA ASP A 945 16.00 5.95 0.63
C ASP A 945 14.62 6.03 1.32
N THR A 946 13.74 5.02 1.17
CA THR A 946 12.49 4.94 1.94
C THR A 946 12.76 4.55 3.39
N TYR A 947 13.46 3.44 3.62
CA TYR A 947 13.61 2.84 4.96
C TYR A 947 14.68 3.50 5.85
N HIS A 948 15.63 4.22 5.25
CA HIS A 948 16.63 4.99 6.01
C HIS A 948 15.96 6.21 6.66
N THR A 949 15.82 6.15 7.99
CA THR A 949 15.15 7.19 8.78
C THR A 949 16.10 7.92 9.71
N GLY A 950 17.18 7.30 10.18
CA GLY A 950 18.17 7.98 10.97
C GLY A 950 19.39 7.11 11.21
N ARG A 951 20.35 7.67 11.94
CA ARG A 951 21.53 6.94 12.44
C ARG A 951 22.20 7.69 13.58
N ILE A 952 22.72 6.96 14.54
CA ILE A 952 23.77 7.44 15.45
C ILE A 952 25.08 7.50 14.63
N VAL A 953 25.61 8.71 14.41
CA VAL A 953 26.83 8.94 13.61
C VAL A 953 28.11 8.89 14.44
N GLN A 954 28.04 9.19 15.74
CA GLN A 954 29.12 9.09 16.72
C GLN A 954 28.52 8.67 18.08
N HIS A 955 29.28 7.90 18.86
CA HIS A 955 28.90 7.40 20.18
C HIS A 955 30.09 7.45 21.15
N LEU A 956 29.84 7.79 22.41
CA LEU A 956 30.77 7.73 23.54
C LEU A 956 30.13 6.93 24.68
N ASP A 957 30.90 6.07 25.33
CA ASP A 957 30.59 5.44 26.63
C ASP A 957 31.91 5.36 27.43
N GLU A 958 32.35 6.51 27.92
CA GLU A 958 33.62 6.70 28.62
C GLU A 958 33.44 7.78 29.69
N ASP A 959 34.25 7.74 30.75
CA ASP A 959 34.28 8.79 31.78
C ASP A 959 32.89 9.10 32.41
N ASP A 960 32.08 8.06 32.61
CA ASP A 960 30.68 8.17 33.07
C ASP A 960 29.78 9.07 32.20
N LEU A 961 30.16 9.27 30.93
CA LEU A 961 29.37 9.94 29.91
C LEU A 961 28.93 8.92 28.86
N VAL A 962 27.62 8.83 28.63
CA VAL A 962 27.04 8.07 27.52
C VAL A 962 26.43 9.05 26.54
N VAL A 963 26.93 9.12 25.31
CA VAL A 963 26.56 10.18 24.35
C VAL A 963 26.32 9.61 22.96
N ALA A 964 25.23 10.00 22.32
CA ALA A 964 24.92 9.69 20.93
C ALA A 964 24.70 11.00 20.15
N VAL A 965 25.47 11.17 19.08
CA VAL A 965 25.22 12.20 18.06
C VAL A 965 24.48 11.55 16.91
N ALA A 966 23.32 12.07 16.52
CA ALA A 966 22.43 11.46 15.55
C ALA A 966 22.12 12.38 14.36
N ASP A 967 21.96 11.78 13.18
CA ASP A 967 21.28 12.38 12.03
C ASP A 967 19.87 11.82 11.94
N LEU A 968 18.88 12.71 12.02
CA LEU A 968 17.45 12.39 11.99
C LEU A 968 16.77 13.00 10.76
N THR A 969 17.51 13.78 9.95
CA THR A 969 17.02 14.42 8.72
C THR A 969 16.28 13.44 7.80
N PRO A 970 16.78 12.21 7.55
CA PRO A 970 16.11 11.23 6.68
C PRO A 970 14.72 10.81 7.17
N ALA A 971 14.41 10.90 8.46
CA ALA A 971 13.09 10.53 8.99
C ALA A 971 12.00 11.52 8.53
N TYR A 972 12.36 12.78 8.27
CA TYR A 972 11.42 13.83 7.90
C TYR A 972 11.44 14.11 6.40
N THR A 973 12.63 14.11 5.79
CA THR A 973 12.86 14.51 4.39
C THR A 973 13.89 13.59 3.73
N ASN A 974 13.51 12.98 2.59
CA ASN A 974 14.40 12.17 1.74
C ASN A 974 14.31 12.62 0.27
N SER A 975 14.85 11.84 -0.68
CA SER A 975 14.79 12.18 -2.11
C SER A 975 13.37 12.16 -2.70
N GLN A 976 12.44 11.44 -2.06
CA GLN A 976 11.04 11.31 -2.47
C GLN A 976 10.11 12.38 -1.87
N SER A 977 10.48 12.99 -0.75
CA SER A 977 9.66 13.98 -0.04
C SER A 977 9.23 15.16 -0.93
N GLY A 978 8.00 15.65 -0.72
CA GLY A 978 7.41 16.71 -1.53
C GLY A 978 6.77 16.25 -2.86
N ARG A 979 6.67 14.93 -3.11
CA ARG A 979 5.96 14.38 -4.29
C ARG A 979 4.43 14.44 -4.21
N GLY A 980 3.85 14.90 -3.11
CA GLY A 980 2.40 14.96 -2.92
C GLY A 980 1.77 13.57 -2.76
N THR A 981 2.38 12.72 -1.93
CA THR A 981 1.88 11.36 -1.64
C THR A 981 1.90 11.11 -0.14
N PHE A 982 1.10 10.15 0.33
CA PHE A 982 0.92 9.89 1.75
C PHE A 982 2.20 9.46 2.50
N ALA A 983 3.00 8.56 1.92
CA ALA A 983 4.26 8.13 2.51
C ALA A 983 5.36 9.18 2.31
N HIS A 984 5.43 9.78 1.12
CA HIS A 984 6.39 10.85 0.81
C HIS A 984 5.78 12.23 1.09
N ARG A 985 5.59 12.48 2.39
CA ARG A 985 5.15 13.74 3.01
C ARG A 985 6.00 14.94 2.54
N THR A 986 5.56 16.15 2.85
CA THR A 986 6.24 17.38 2.41
C THR A 986 7.67 17.50 2.94
N LYS A 987 8.50 18.28 2.24
CA LYS A 987 9.88 18.57 2.67
C LYS A 987 9.82 19.57 3.81
N ARG A 988 9.90 19.07 5.04
CA ARG A 988 9.68 19.86 6.27
C ARG A 988 10.96 20.39 6.88
N VAL A 989 12.07 19.67 6.70
CA VAL A 989 13.39 20.06 7.19
C VAL A 989 14.45 19.91 6.11
N GLU A 990 15.36 20.86 6.09
CA GLU A 990 16.63 20.78 5.39
C GLU A 990 17.66 20.01 6.26
N ARG A 991 17.50 20.05 7.59
CA ARG A 991 18.39 19.42 8.57
C ARG A 991 17.68 19.19 9.90
N LEU A 992 17.87 18.01 10.50
CA LEU A 992 17.49 17.74 11.90
C LEU A 992 18.54 16.84 12.55
N TRP A 993 19.34 17.42 13.45
CA TRP A 993 20.37 16.70 14.20
C TRP A 993 20.07 16.76 15.69
N ARG A 994 20.34 15.65 16.40
CA ARG A 994 20.18 15.54 17.85
C ARG A 994 21.47 15.05 18.49
N VAL A 995 21.84 15.63 19.62
CA VAL A 995 22.79 15.04 20.57
C VAL A 995 22.00 14.65 21.82
N PHE A 996 22.06 13.37 22.18
CA PHE A 996 21.53 12.84 23.43
C PHE A 996 22.71 12.43 24.31
N GLY A 997 22.84 13.02 25.49
CA GLY A 997 23.88 12.73 26.46
C GLY A 997 23.31 12.36 27.82
N TYR A 998 23.93 11.41 28.50
CA TYR A 998 23.66 11.07 29.90
C TYR A 998 24.97 11.07 30.71
N ASP A 999 25.07 12.00 31.65
CA ASP A 999 26.14 12.13 32.62
C ASP A 999 25.78 11.32 33.86
N ARG A 1000 26.30 10.10 33.98
CA ARG A 1000 25.97 9.16 35.07
C ARG A 1000 26.43 9.67 36.44
N ALA A 1001 27.54 10.41 36.51
CA ALA A 1001 28.10 10.88 37.78
C ALA A 1001 27.36 12.11 38.35
N ASN A 1002 26.81 12.97 37.49
CA ASN A 1002 25.94 14.09 37.90
C ASN A 1002 24.44 13.73 37.83
N ASP A 1003 24.12 12.52 37.36
CA ASP A 1003 22.78 12.02 37.02
C ASP A 1003 21.96 13.03 36.20
N ALA A 1004 22.51 13.46 35.07
CA ALA A 1004 21.95 14.51 34.23
C ALA A 1004 21.82 14.07 32.77
N ILE A 1005 20.64 14.25 32.18
CA ILE A 1005 20.38 14.01 30.76
C ILE A 1005 20.45 15.35 30.02
N VAL A 1006 21.25 15.44 28.97
CA VAL A 1006 21.41 16.65 28.13
C VAL A 1006 20.93 16.33 26.71
N VAL A 1007 19.95 17.08 26.23
CA VAL A 1007 19.42 16.95 24.87
C VAL A 1007 19.62 18.27 24.13
N PHE A 1008 20.36 18.21 23.01
CA PHE A 1008 20.53 19.32 22.07
C PHE A 1008 19.96 18.94 20.72
N ASP A 1009 19.10 19.79 20.16
CA ASP A 1009 18.59 19.68 18.79
C ASP A 1009 18.97 20.92 18.00
N ASP A 1010 19.39 20.71 16.75
CA ASP A 1010 19.66 21.79 15.80
C ASP A 1010 18.89 21.52 14.50
N VAL A 1011 17.90 22.38 14.24
CA VAL A 1011 16.80 22.12 13.32
C VAL A 1011 16.69 23.24 12.29
N VAL A 1012 16.76 22.89 11.00
CA VAL A 1012 16.51 23.81 9.89
C VAL A 1012 15.24 23.36 9.17
N ALA A 1013 14.15 24.11 9.35
CA ALA A 1013 12.93 23.91 8.58
C ALA A 1013 13.07 24.47 7.15
N THR A 1014 12.40 23.82 6.20
CA THR A 1014 12.39 24.25 4.79
C THR A 1014 11.67 25.59 4.60
N ASP A 1015 10.69 25.90 5.46
CA ASP A 1015 10.03 27.20 5.57
C ASP A 1015 10.10 27.70 7.02
N ALA A 1016 10.19 29.01 7.22
CA ALA A 1016 10.21 29.61 8.55
C ALA A 1016 8.87 29.51 9.28
N ALA A 1017 7.76 29.46 8.53
CA ALA A 1017 6.40 29.32 9.07
C ALA A 1017 6.08 27.90 9.57
N PHE A 1018 6.95 26.90 9.32
CA PHE A 1018 6.72 25.55 9.79
C PHE A 1018 6.94 25.45 11.31
N ARG A 1019 5.85 25.15 12.02
CA ARG A 1019 5.82 25.14 13.49
C ARG A 1019 6.63 23.97 14.03
N LYS A 1020 7.77 24.29 14.66
CA LYS A 1020 8.62 23.33 15.38
C LYS A 1020 8.13 23.16 16.82
N ARG A 1021 8.09 21.92 17.31
CA ARG A 1021 7.74 21.56 18.70
C ARG A 1021 8.66 20.45 19.18
N TRP A 1022 9.39 20.69 20.27
CA TRP A 1022 10.10 19.66 21.03
C TRP A 1022 9.15 19.07 22.07
N LEU A 1023 9.03 17.74 22.11
CA LEU A 1023 8.00 17.03 22.86
C LEU A 1023 8.57 16.31 24.09
N LEU A 1024 7.82 16.33 25.19
CA LEU A 1024 8.08 15.49 26.36
C LEU A 1024 6.76 14.99 26.98
N HIS A 1025 6.55 13.68 26.98
CA HIS A 1025 5.33 13.02 27.42
C HIS A 1025 5.43 12.53 28.87
N ALA A 1026 4.32 12.62 29.59
CA ALA A 1026 4.21 12.28 31.01
C ALA A 1026 2.88 11.58 31.33
N ILE A 1027 2.88 10.79 32.40
CA ILE A 1027 1.67 10.13 32.90
C ILE A 1027 0.77 11.12 33.64
N GLU A 1028 1.36 11.86 34.58
CA GLU A 1028 0.69 12.84 35.44
C GLU A 1028 0.83 14.28 34.90
N PRO A 1029 0.02 15.25 35.36
CA PRO A 1029 0.09 16.64 34.90
C PRO A 1029 1.46 17.28 35.20
N PRO A 1030 2.18 17.82 34.20
CA PRO A 1030 3.44 18.50 34.41
C PRO A 1030 3.25 19.92 34.97
N LEU A 1031 4.22 20.40 35.74
CA LEU A 1031 4.29 21.80 36.18
C LEU A 1031 5.28 22.55 35.29
N ALA A 1032 4.81 23.49 34.48
CA ALA A 1032 5.65 24.33 33.63
C ALA A 1032 5.87 25.73 34.24
N GLY A 1033 7.13 26.17 34.28
CA GLY A 1033 7.57 27.51 34.65
C GLY A 1033 7.89 28.37 33.42
N ALA A 1034 8.75 29.38 33.58
CA ALA A 1034 9.16 30.27 32.48
C ALA A 1034 10.24 29.66 31.56
N ASP A 1035 11.19 28.93 32.15
CA ASP A 1035 12.35 28.30 31.51
C ASP A 1035 12.64 26.91 32.12
N THR A 1036 11.71 26.39 32.91
CA THR A 1036 11.83 25.16 33.69
C THR A 1036 10.53 24.37 33.64
N PHE A 1037 10.60 23.07 33.88
CA PHE A 1037 9.42 22.22 34.08
C PHE A 1037 9.71 21.12 35.10
N SER A 1038 8.67 20.56 35.71
CA SER A 1038 8.80 19.33 36.51
C SER A 1038 7.72 18.29 36.24
N LEU A 1039 8.14 17.03 36.24
CA LEU A 1039 7.29 15.84 36.16
C LEU A 1039 7.35 15.09 37.51
N PHE A 1040 6.30 14.37 37.86
CA PHE A 1040 6.22 13.58 39.10
C PHE A 1040 5.49 12.25 38.87
N ILE A 1041 5.97 11.19 39.53
CA ILE A 1041 5.28 9.90 39.66
C ILE A 1041 5.19 9.54 41.13
N ALA A 1042 3.99 9.16 41.57
CA ALA A 1042 3.75 8.73 42.95
C ALA A 1042 4.41 7.37 43.24
N ALA A 1043 4.93 7.22 44.47
CA ALA A 1043 5.48 5.96 44.94
C ALA A 1043 4.38 4.88 45.08
N SER A 1044 4.75 3.61 44.87
CA SER A 1044 3.90 2.46 45.14
C SER A 1044 4.68 1.36 45.88
N ALA A 1045 3.98 0.32 46.33
CA ALA A 1045 4.62 -0.82 46.99
C ALA A 1045 5.34 -1.80 46.02
N GLN A 1046 5.39 -1.50 44.72
CA GLN A 1046 6.05 -2.36 43.73
C GLN A 1046 7.55 -2.01 43.59
N PRO A 1047 8.43 -3.01 43.39
CA PRO A 1047 9.83 -2.76 43.04
C PRO A 1047 9.97 -1.83 41.83
N GLY A 1048 11.02 -1.00 41.82
CA GLY A 1048 11.26 0.04 40.81
C GLY A 1048 10.38 1.29 40.98
N HIS A 1049 9.24 1.19 41.66
CA HIS A 1049 8.24 2.26 41.76
C HIS A 1049 8.36 3.08 43.06
N GLY A 1050 9.58 3.47 43.44
CA GLY A 1050 9.86 4.28 44.64
C GLY A 1050 9.31 5.71 44.61
N GLY A 1051 8.70 6.12 43.49
CA GLY A 1051 8.28 7.49 43.21
C GLY A 1051 9.45 8.31 42.65
N GLY A 1052 9.14 9.18 41.70
CA GLY A 1052 10.16 9.90 40.92
C GLY A 1052 9.79 11.35 40.66
N GLN A 1053 10.81 12.17 40.43
CA GLN A 1053 10.70 13.55 39.95
C GLN A 1053 11.67 13.76 38.79
N LEU A 1054 11.31 14.60 37.83
CA LEU A 1054 12.21 15.07 36.77
C LEU A 1054 12.18 16.60 36.76
N LEU A 1055 13.31 17.25 37.06
CA LEU A 1055 13.45 18.71 36.88
C LEU A 1055 14.11 19.01 35.53
N GLY A 1056 13.41 19.71 34.65
CA GLY A 1056 13.92 20.16 33.36
C GLY A 1056 14.29 21.63 33.36
N HIS A 1057 15.46 21.96 32.82
CA HIS A 1057 15.94 23.30 32.53
C HIS A 1057 16.03 23.52 31.02
N VAL A 1058 15.30 24.50 30.51
CA VAL A 1058 15.29 24.89 29.09
C VAL A 1058 16.27 26.05 28.88
N LEU A 1059 17.43 25.73 28.33
CA LEU A 1059 18.49 26.71 28.09
C LEU A 1059 18.30 27.40 26.73
N LEU A 1060 17.85 26.65 25.72
CA LEU A 1060 17.45 27.16 24.41
C LEU A 1060 16.10 26.56 23.97
N PRO A 1061 15.23 27.34 23.28
CA PRO A 1061 15.38 28.77 22.97
C PRO A 1061 15.32 29.66 24.23
N ARG A 1062 16.03 30.80 24.22
CA ARG A 1062 16.22 31.67 25.43
C ARG A 1062 14.94 32.21 26.08
N LYS A 1063 13.84 32.24 25.32
CA LYS A 1063 12.50 32.64 25.76
C LYS A 1063 11.53 31.58 25.24
N PRO A 1064 11.46 30.42 25.90
CA PRO A 1064 10.69 29.30 25.40
C PRO A 1064 9.19 29.56 25.56
N LEU A 1065 8.40 28.96 24.69
CA LEU A 1065 6.97 28.76 24.93
C LEU A 1065 6.78 27.30 25.37
N LEU A 1066 6.28 27.10 26.59
CA LEU A 1066 6.01 25.79 27.17
C LEU A 1066 4.49 25.58 27.23
N ASN A 1067 3.94 24.82 26.29
CA ASN A 1067 2.52 24.47 26.27
C ASN A 1067 2.30 23.11 26.92
N VAL A 1068 1.50 23.04 27.98
CA VAL A 1068 1.06 21.78 28.59
C VAL A 1068 -0.26 21.35 27.95
N ILE A 1069 -0.30 20.13 27.40
CA ILE A 1069 -1.49 19.55 26.76
C ILE A 1069 -1.76 18.19 27.36
N GLY A 1070 -2.99 17.93 27.80
CA GLY A 1070 -3.38 16.64 28.36
C GLY A 1070 -4.60 16.68 29.26
N GLY A 1071 -4.83 15.57 29.95
CA GLY A 1071 -6.01 15.33 30.77
C GLY A 1071 -7.25 14.95 29.95
N PRO A 1072 -8.41 14.73 30.61
CA PRO A 1072 -9.63 14.19 29.99
C PRO A 1072 -10.06 14.89 28.69
N GLY A 1073 -9.94 14.19 27.57
CA GLY A 1073 -10.28 14.71 26.24
C GLY A 1073 -9.12 15.37 25.49
N PHE A 1074 -7.90 15.35 26.04
CA PHE A 1074 -6.70 15.93 25.44
C PHE A 1074 -5.46 15.01 25.50
N GLU A 1075 -5.57 13.83 26.11
CA GLU A 1075 -4.47 12.85 26.31
C GLU A 1075 -3.77 12.50 24.98
N PHE A 1076 -4.59 12.28 23.96
CA PHE A 1076 -4.19 11.85 22.62
C PHE A 1076 -4.54 12.92 21.56
N PHE A 1077 -4.42 14.20 21.94
CA PHE A 1077 -4.84 15.33 21.11
C PHE A 1077 -3.83 15.70 20.01
N VAL A 1078 -4.28 15.59 18.76
CA VAL A 1078 -3.53 15.94 17.55
C VAL A 1078 -4.49 16.56 16.55
N ASP A 1079 -4.08 17.63 15.86
CA ASP A 1079 -4.81 18.17 14.70
C ASP A 1079 -6.32 18.44 14.97
N GLY A 1080 -6.63 18.99 16.15
CA GLY A 1080 -8.00 19.32 16.57
C GLY A 1080 -8.84 18.15 17.11
N LYS A 1081 -8.33 16.91 17.15
CA LYS A 1081 -9.06 15.71 17.59
C LYS A 1081 -8.30 14.96 18.69
N ASN A 1082 -9.03 14.47 19.70
CA ASN A 1082 -8.51 13.48 20.65
C ASN A 1082 -8.76 12.06 20.11
N TYR A 1083 -7.70 11.28 19.94
CA TYR A 1083 -7.79 9.95 19.35
C TYR A 1083 -8.00 8.83 20.40
N ASP A 1084 -9.08 8.91 21.19
CA ASP A 1084 -9.47 7.93 22.21
C ASP A 1084 -10.41 6.81 21.67
N ASP A 1085 -10.54 6.70 20.35
CA ASP A 1085 -11.33 5.64 19.66
C ASP A 1085 -12.80 5.53 20.13
N GLY A 1086 -13.37 6.62 20.65
CA GLY A 1086 -14.72 6.70 21.23
C GLY A 1086 -14.82 6.41 22.72
N GLY A 1087 -13.71 6.45 23.47
CA GLY A 1087 -13.63 6.06 24.89
C GLY A 1087 -12.94 4.71 25.11
N ARG A 1088 -12.74 3.92 24.03
CA ARG A 1088 -12.25 2.55 24.10
C ARG A 1088 -10.78 2.44 24.52
N VAL A 1089 -9.96 3.44 24.22
CA VAL A 1089 -8.56 3.45 24.69
C VAL A 1089 -8.53 3.71 26.20
N ARG A 1090 -9.29 4.69 26.67
CA ARG A 1090 -9.46 4.96 28.11
C ARG A 1090 -10.09 3.79 28.88
N GLU A 1091 -11.06 3.08 28.31
CA GLU A 1091 -11.60 1.82 28.88
C GLU A 1091 -10.55 0.70 28.95
N ALA A 1092 -9.62 0.64 28.00
CA ALA A 1092 -8.51 -0.29 28.02
C ALA A 1092 -7.43 0.13 29.02
N MET A 1093 -7.15 1.44 29.18
CA MET A 1093 -6.26 2.00 30.20
C MET A 1093 -6.70 1.66 31.63
N GLN A 1094 -8.00 1.62 31.90
CA GLN A 1094 -8.55 1.25 33.21
C GLN A 1094 -8.25 -0.19 33.63
N LYS A 1095 -7.78 -1.06 32.72
CA LYS A 1095 -7.36 -2.44 32.99
C LYS A 1095 -5.91 -2.48 33.49
N THR A 1096 -5.64 -1.76 34.57
CA THR A 1096 -4.31 -1.57 35.15
C THR A 1096 -3.76 -2.84 35.83
N GLY A 1097 -2.43 -2.94 35.90
CA GLY A 1097 -1.71 -4.03 36.55
C GLY A 1097 -0.22 -4.04 36.15
N PRO A 1098 0.64 -4.81 36.85
CA PRO A 1098 2.06 -4.89 36.51
C PRO A 1098 2.29 -5.32 35.05
N GLY A 1099 3.25 -4.69 34.36
CA GLY A 1099 3.60 -5.03 32.97
C GLY A 1099 2.55 -4.66 31.92
N ARG A 1100 1.59 -3.81 32.27
CA ARG A 1100 0.64 -3.20 31.33
C ARG A 1100 1.25 -1.96 30.64
N PRO A 1101 0.66 -1.49 29.53
CA PRO A 1101 1.05 -0.23 28.91
C PRO A 1101 0.90 0.96 29.85
N GLU A 1102 1.75 1.96 29.67
CA GLU A 1102 1.73 3.23 30.41
C GLU A 1102 1.52 4.39 29.42
N PRO A 1103 0.34 4.49 28.78
CA PRO A 1103 0.12 5.39 27.64
C PRO A 1103 0.18 6.88 28.01
N GLY A 1104 0.12 7.18 29.31
CA GLY A 1104 0.10 8.53 29.87
C GLY A 1104 -1.15 9.34 29.54
N SER A 1105 -1.14 10.60 29.97
CA SER A 1105 -2.26 11.53 29.79
C SER A 1105 -1.82 12.95 29.43
N TRP A 1106 -0.52 13.25 29.39
CA TRP A 1106 0.00 14.61 29.24
C TRP A 1106 1.27 14.70 28.40
N ARG A 1107 1.51 15.87 27.82
CA ARG A 1107 2.80 16.26 27.23
C ARG A 1107 3.08 17.75 27.40
N ILE A 1108 4.36 18.09 27.31
CA ILE A 1108 4.88 19.44 27.13
C ILE A 1108 5.26 19.59 25.65
N GLU A 1109 4.78 20.66 25.01
CA GLU A 1109 5.29 21.12 23.72
C GLU A 1109 6.15 22.39 23.95
N LEU A 1110 7.47 22.24 23.83
CA LEU A 1110 8.45 23.32 23.87
C LEU A 1110 8.63 23.91 22.47
N MET A 1111 8.49 25.23 22.34
CA MET A 1111 8.52 25.93 21.05
C MET A 1111 9.36 27.22 21.07
N PRO A 1112 9.91 27.64 19.91
CA PRO A 1112 10.47 28.97 19.75
C PRO A 1112 9.39 30.07 19.81
N PRO A 1113 9.74 31.30 20.25
CA PRO A 1113 8.79 32.39 20.42
C PRO A 1113 8.40 33.10 19.11
N SER A 1114 9.07 32.77 18.00
CA SER A 1114 8.89 33.42 16.69
C SER A 1114 9.18 32.42 15.56
N GLU A 1115 8.57 32.65 14.40
CA GLU A 1115 8.86 31.89 13.18
C GLU A 1115 10.29 32.16 12.68
N ALA A 1116 11.04 31.09 12.41
CA ALA A 1116 12.42 31.11 11.94
C ALA A 1116 12.68 29.84 11.14
N LYS A 1117 13.65 29.85 10.22
CA LYS A 1117 14.11 28.61 9.57
C LYS A 1117 14.89 27.75 10.55
N GLU A 1118 15.90 28.35 11.18
CA GLU A 1118 16.82 27.70 12.10
C GLU A 1118 16.38 27.91 13.54
N ASP A 1119 16.28 26.83 14.31
CA ASP A 1119 16.02 26.87 15.75
C ASP A 1119 16.87 25.81 16.45
N GLN A 1120 17.32 26.12 17.67
CA GLN A 1120 18.00 25.18 18.55
C GLN A 1120 17.20 24.96 19.82
N PHE A 1121 17.11 23.70 20.25
CA PHE A 1121 16.59 23.32 21.56
C PHE A 1121 17.76 22.79 22.39
N LEU A 1122 17.87 23.23 23.64
CA LEU A 1122 18.86 22.72 24.59
C LEU A 1122 18.17 22.56 25.95
N VAL A 1123 18.00 21.31 26.36
CA VAL A 1123 17.29 20.94 27.59
C VAL A 1123 18.18 20.05 28.44
N VAL A 1124 18.32 20.38 29.72
CA VAL A 1124 18.98 19.53 30.73
C VAL A 1124 17.93 19.02 31.69
N MET A 1125 17.89 17.72 31.94
CA MET A 1125 16.91 17.07 32.80
C MET A 1125 17.61 16.30 33.92
N LEU A 1126 17.17 16.53 35.16
CA LEU A 1126 17.74 15.98 36.38
C LEU A 1126 16.68 15.09 37.07
N PRO A 1127 16.74 13.76 36.90
CA PRO A 1127 15.83 12.83 37.57
C PRO A 1127 16.24 12.59 39.03
N THR A 1128 15.27 12.59 39.94
CA THR A 1128 15.47 12.22 41.35
C THR A 1128 14.38 11.26 41.84
N LEU A 1129 14.64 10.56 42.93
CA LEU A 1129 13.59 9.84 43.66
C LEU A 1129 12.65 10.86 44.34
N ALA A 1130 11.41 10.47 44.60
CA ALA A 1130 10.45 11.30 45.31
C ALA A 1130 11.04 11.83 46.64
N GLY A 1131 10.82 13.13 46.91
CA GLY A 1131 11.35 13.82 48.09
C GLY A 1131 12.82 14.21 48.04
N HIS A 1132 13.57 13.86 46.99
CA HIS A 1132 14.97 14.25 46.82
C HIS A 1132 15.11 15.43 45.84
N THR A 1133 15.91 16.44 46.22
CA THR A 1133 16.27 17.56 45.33
C THR A 1133 17.47 17.19 44.45
N PRO A 1134 17.52 17.63 43.18
CA PRO A 1134 18.70 17.48 42.35
C PRO A 1134 19.94 18.10 43.02
N GLN A 1135 21.07 17.40 42.98
CA GLN A 1135 22.34 17.90 43.52
C GLN A 1135 23.13 18.75 42.50
N ALA A 1136 22.83 18.60 41.20
CA ALA A 1136 23.46 19.36 40.14
C ALA A 1136 22.75 20.70 39.91
N VAL A 1137 23.53 21.74 39.63
CA VAL A 1137 23.06 23.07 39.19
C VAL A 1137 23.35 23.25 37.71
N VAL A 1138 22.40 23.81 36.97
CA VAL A 1138 22.51 24.00 35.51
C VAL A 1138 22.65 25.49 35.14
N HIS A 1139 23.60 25.81 34.28
CA HIS A 1139 23.76 27.14 33.67
C HIS A 1139 23.86 27.06 32.14
N ARG A 1140 23.35 28.08 31.44
CA ARG A 1140 23.58 28.22 29.99
C ARG A 1140 24.95 28.83 29.74
N LEU A 1141 25.70 28.21 28.85
CA LEU A 1141 26.98 28.71 28.34
C LEU A 1141 26.81 29.30 26.94
N GLU A 1142 27.52 30.39 26.66
CA GLU A 1142 27.60 31.02 25.33
C GLU A 1142 28.99 31.63 25.16
N ASP A 1143 29.72 31.23 24.11
CA ASP A 1143 31.09 31.71 23.83
C ASP A 1143 31.45 31.54 22.36
N GLY A 1144 31.96 32.60 21.72
CA GLY A 1144 32.53 32.52 20.36
C GLY A 1144 31.59 31.93 19.28
N GLY A 1145 30.27 32.13 19.41
CA GLY A 1145 29.26 31.53 18.53
C GLY A 1145 28.93 30.06 18.84
N ARG A 1146 29.48 29.49 19.92
CA ARG A 1146 29.03 28.25 20.55
C ARG A 1146 27.95 28.55 21.59
N VAL A 1147 27.07 27.57 21.78
CA VAL A 1147 26.08 27.51 22.86
C VAL A 1147 26.32 26.26 23.68
N GLY A 1148 25.86 26.22 24.93
CA GLY A 1148 26.15 25.07 25.78
C GLY A 1148 25.43 25.03 27.11
N ALA A 1149 25.70 23.95 27.84
CA ALA A 1149 25.22 23.70 29.19
C ALA A 1149 26.41 23.46 30.12
N GLU A 1150 26.42 24.12 31.27
CA GLU A 1150 27.28 23.75 32.40
C GLU A 1150 26.41 23.01 33.42
N VAL A 1151 26.82 21.80 33.80
CA VAL A 1151 26.20 21.00 34.86
C VAL A 1151 27.20 20.88 35.98
N ILE A 1152 26.97 21.63 37.07
CA ILE A 1152 27.83 21.66 38.26
C ILE A 1152 27.25 20.67 39.27
N GLY A 1153 27.78 19.46 39.31
CA GLY A 1153 27.41 18.46 40.32
C GLY A 1153 28.36 18.40 41.51
N PRO A 1154 28.10 17.49 42.47
CA PRO A 1154 28.85 17.40 43.72
C PRO A 1154 30.30 16.91 43.56
N GLN A 1155 30.58 16.13 42.50
CA GLN A 1155 31.88 15.51 42.26
C GLN A 1155 32.63 16.12 41.07
N ARG A 1156 31.91 16.66 40.08
CA ARG A 1156 32.49 17.23 38.85
C ARG A 1156 31.56 18.24 38.19
N THR A 1157 32.15 19.13 37.41
CA THR A 1157 31.42 19.98 36.46
C THR A 1157 31.58 19.41 35.06
N THR A 1158 30.49 19.28 34.30
CA THR A 1158 30.55 18.97 32.86
C THR A 1158 30.05 20.15 32.02
N ARG A 1159 30.82 20.52 30.99
CA ARG A 1159 30.51 21.61 30.05
C ARG A 1159 30.30 21.05 28.67
N TRP A 1160 29.07 21.18 28.18
CA TRP A 1160 28.63 20.65 26.90
C TRP A 1160 28.56 21.79 25.90
N TRP A 1161 29.44 21.78 24.91
CA TRP A 1161 29.58 22.84 23.90
C TRP A 1161 29.11 22.35 22.53
N TYR A 1162 28.22 23.14 21.93
CA TYR A 1162 27.65 22.91 20.60
C TYR A 1162 27.91 24.12 19.72
N ARG A 1163 28.20 23.90 18.44
CA ARG A 1163 28.25 24.96 17.43
C ARG A 1163 27.11 24.71 16.43
N PRO A 1164 26.08 25.58 16.38
CA PRO A 1164 25.01 25.47 15.40
C PRO A 1164 25.54 25.34 13.97
N GLY A 1165 24.90 24.51 13.16
CA GLY A 1165 25.35 24.16 11.82
C GLY A 1165 26.47 23.12 11.76
N THR A 1166 26.97 22.62 12.91
CA THR A 1166 27.91 21.48 12.96
C THR A 1166 27.31 20.31 13.73
N GLN A 1167 27.41 19.10 13.17
CA GLN A 1167 26.92 17.89 13.82
C GLN A 1167 27.98 17.42 14.82
N GLY A 1168 27.76 17.60 16.12
CA GLY A 1168 28.72 17.15 17.12
C GLY A 1168 28.61 17.86 18.46
N VAL A 1169 29.49 17.48 19.39
CA VAL A 1169 29.61 18.06 20.72
C VAL A 1169 31.06 17.99 21.22
N GLU A 1170 31.49 19.05 21.91
CA GLU A 1170 32.71 19.08 22.72
C GLU A 1170 32.29 19.08 24.20
N ILE A 1171 32.79 18.13 24.99
CA ILE A 1171 32.44 17.98 26.41
C ILE A 1171 33.71 18.15 27.24
N GLU A 1172 33.75 19.17 28.10
CA GLU A 1172 34.81 19.33 29.10
C GLU A 1172 34.34 18.75 30.44
N VAL A 1173 35.06 17.77 30.97
CA VAL A 1173 34.85 17.20 32.30
C VAL A 1173 35.90 17.80 33.23
N VAL A 1174 35.46 18.60 34.20
CA VAL A 1174 36.30 19.30 35.17
C VAL A 1174 36.08 18.68 36.55
N GLY A 1175 37.07 17.94 37.04
CA GLY A 1175 37.08 17.33 38.37
C GLY A 1175 38.28 17.78 39.22
N SER A 1176 38.45 17.17 40.39
CA SER A 1176 39.63 17.38 41.26
C SER A 1176 40.96 17.14 40.55
N ASP A 1177 40.97 16.20 39.60
CA ASP A 1177 42.17 15.64 38.98
C ASP A 1177 42.56 16.39 37.69
N GLY A 1178 41.84 17.47 37.36
CA GLY A 1178 42.04 18.31 36.19
C GLY A 1178 40.86 18.32 35.22
N ALA A 1179 41.09 18.91 34.04
CA ALA A 1179 40.10 18.99 32.96
C ALA A 1179 40.42 17.97 31.85
N ARG A 1180 39.44 17.14 31.51
CA ARG A 1180 39.47 16.22 30.36
C ARG A 1180 38.50 16.70 29.29
N ARG A 1181 38.78 16.41 28.01
CA ARG A 1181 37.94 16.83 26.88
C ARG A 1181 37.60 15.65 25.98
N HIS A 1182 36.33 15.52 25.67
CA HIS A 1182 35.77 14.55 24.72
C HIS A 1182 35.20 15.31 23.53
N LEU A 1183 35.62 14.95 22.30
CA LEU A 1183 35.12 15.59 21.07
C LEU A 1183 34.46 14.54 20.17
N LEU A 1184 33.14 14.62 20.02
CA LEU A 1184 32.40 13.81 19.08
C LEU A 1184 32.04 14.67 17.87
N ALA A 1185 32.78 14.49 16.78
CA ALA A 1185 32.51 15.09 15.48
C ALA A 1185 32.64 14.03 14.38
N PRO A 1186 31.82 14.05 13.32
CA PRO A 1186 32.06 13.30 12.10
C PRO A 1186 33.45 13.59 11.54
N ARG A 1187 34.12 12.54 11.04
CA ARG A 1187 35.39 12.64 10.30
C ARG A 1187 35.15 13.02 8.84
#